data_AF-A0A7Z8RKJ9-F1
#
_entry.id   AF-A0A7Z8RKJ9-F1
#
_cell.length_a   1.000
_cell.length_b   1.000
_cell.length_c   1.000
_cell.angle_alpha   90.00
_cell.angle_beta   90.00
_cell.angle_gamma   90.00
#
_symmetry.space_group_name_H-M   'P 1'
#
loop_
_entity.id
_entity.type
_entity.pdbx_description
1 polymer ?
#
loop_
_entity_poly.entity_id
_entity_poly.type
_entity_poly.pdbx_seq_one_letter_code
_entity_poly.pdbx_strand_id
1 'polypeptide(L)'
;MPMNLDRWGNDLYDRLLRNGTNNNWDKIEGSYNNIEKISSKATLDATAAITKVNTAEELSKSVQEQLNKAVIQGDSSVEAAQARISLDGTPFNVLNDRLNYMEASNPETGIIAFTFDDGFFEDRLTYSIFKEYGFPCTFAPIKDRIFTYNYIDNYRKYQQDGFTIMSHSCTHQDMSTESMSLQEAEYEIANSANSFAKYGLSVNGWVTPNSTLNDKYLDLIKANYDFAVTRHNGFLNDDAVGHVSKAHDPYKLYRYSLTWNSIDKIKKAIDNCIKERGLLLFYDHRTGAGEGHVDESKLRAILAYAKSKIETNQCRVLNMNDAVSSFFGKQLVDKKQELVTVNVSPSLFDITMAGLIEKKWFFSKHLSNIGEVYKTTILNKEEIGVIEYPGNIPSGKANSMQTKVPLRNLNMNNIENQNIYFAQDIWGDGDIHKVKFSLELRYVKADGSYDGTHVNEIKVSNKRMRFESISTPFKLMDFDHAMIYLRIEALDNIAAPLKVFLGKPVISFGVPKADLTPIQETVNRDSGEIRVSLDAVVPLGESWPLKTWINYTLNAFENAYIKNSNNATFEVKVGGYYSINFNSHFDVKGSGSPSAFGRLVVDIGKTGFAANTAERNICYYRPPDDRFSMQASHLLYLEKGEKIYIRGFYDDNQGTLTEYREKASIRVTYVR
;
A
#
# COMPACT_ATOMS: atom_id res chain seq x y z
N MET A 1 -96.09 -39.26 -15.76
CA MET A 1 -96.77 -40.57 -15.82
C MET A 1 -96.66 -41.01 -17.27
N PRO A 2 -96.25 -42.26 -17.55
CA PRO A 2 -96.03 -42.68 -18.92
C PRO A 2 -97.32 -42.47 -19.72
N MET A 3 -97.20 -41.83 -20.89
CA MET A 3 -98.29 -41.71 -21.84
C MET A 3 -98.69 -43.11 -22.28
N ASN A 4 -99.98 -43.39 -22.21
CA ASN A 4 -100.59 -44.62 -22.65
C ASN A 4 -101.91 -44.28 -23.35
N LEU A 5 -101.98 -44.54 -24.64
CA LEU A 5 -103.10 -44.26 -25.52
C LEU A 5 -103.93 -45.54 -25.67
N ASP A 6 -105.26 -45.41 -25.60
CA ASP A 6 -106.14 -46.58 -25.68
C ASP A 6 -106.10 -47.20 -27.07
N ARG A 7 -105.79 -48.51 -27.17
CA ARG A 7 -105.72 -49.22 -28.45
C ARG A 7 -107.10 -49.47 -29.03
N TRP A 8 -107.23 -49.37 -30.36
CA TRP A 8 -108.46 -49.78 -31.04
C TRP A 8 -108.69 -51.28 -30.87
N GLY A 9 -109.90 -51.66 -30.48
CA GLY A 9 -110.33 -53.05 -30.33
C GLY A 9 -110.64 -53.75 -31.67
N ASN A 10 -111.16 -54.98 -31.58
CA ASN A 10 -111.70 -55.67 -32.76
C ASN A 10 -113.14 -55.19 -33.03
N ASP A 11 -113.29 -54.09 -33.76
CA ASP A 11 -114.57 -53.55 -34.22
C ASP A 11 -114.70 -53.59 -35.77
N LEU A 12 -115.80 -53.05 -36.31
CA LEU A 12 -116.21 -53.13 -37.73
C LEU A 12 -115.34 -52.30 -38.71
N TYR A 13 -114.23 -51.70 -38.27
CA TYR A 13 -113.36 -50.86 -39.11
C TYR A 13 -112.26 -51.65 -39.84
N ASP A 14 -111.72 -51.04 -40.91
CA ASP A 14 -110.66 -51.63 -41.75
C ASP A 14 -109.41 -52.01 -40.93
N ARG A 15 -109.00 -53.27 -41.05
CA ARG A 15 -107.89 -53.87 -40.27
C ARG A 15 -106.55 -53.18 -40.51
N LEU A 16 -106.28 -52.69 -41.73
CA LEU A 16 -105.02 -52.02 -42.07
C LEU A 16 -104.97 -50.64 -41.42
N LEU A 17 -106.07 -49.89 -41.44
CA LEU A 17 -106.18 -48.59 -40.78
C LEU A 17 -105.96 -48.73 -39.26
N ARG A 18 -106.62 -49.70 -38.63
CA ARG A 18 -106.48 -49.96 -37.20
C ARG A 18 -105.04 -50.28 -36.79
N ASN A 19 -104.41 -51.23 -37.48
CA ASN A 19 -103.05 -51.64 -37.19
C ASN A 19 -102.06 -50.50 -37.46
N GLY A 20 -102.28 -49.70 -38.52
CA GLY A 20 -101.49 -48.51 -38.79
C GLY A 20 -101.59 -47.46 -37.68
N THR A 21 -102.79 -47.19 -37.19
CA THR A 21 -103.03 -46.24 -36.10
C THR A 21 -102.42 -46.72 -34.77
N ASN A 22 -102.61 -47.99 -34.39
CA ASN A 22 -102.01 -48.55 -33.18
C ASN A 22 -100.46 -48.53 -33.26
N ASN A 23 -99.87 -48.86 -34.41
CA ASN A 23 -98.42 -48.75 -34.62
C ASN A 23 -97.91 -47.31 -34.51
N ASN A 24 -98.69 -46.32 -34.95
CA ASN A 24 -98.36 -44.92 -34.78
C ASN A 24 -98.45 -44.50 -33.30
N TRP A 25 -99.42 -45.02 -32.55
CA TRP A 25 -99.52 -44.81 -31.10
C TRP A 25 -98.34 -45.42 -30.33
N ASP A 26 -97.93 -46.65 -30.67
CA ASP A 26 -96.72 -47.26 -30.09
C ASP A 26 -95.47 -46.37 -30.30
N LYS A 27 -95.33 -45.81 -31.51
CA LYS A 27 -94.24 -44.88 -31.83
C LYS A 27 -94.33 -43.58 -31.05
N ILE A 28 -95.53 -43.00 -30.92
CA ILE A 28 -95.75 -41.74 -30.21
C ILE A 28 -95.49 -41.92 -28.71
N GLU A 29 -96.04 -42.97 -28.10
CA GLU A 29 -95.81 -43.27 -26.68
C GLU A 29 -94.35 -43.58 -26.40
N GLY A 30 -93.72 -44.43 -27.21
CA GLY A 30 -92.30 -44.77 -27.06
C GLY A 30 -91.43 -43.52 -27.16
N SER A 31 -91.71 -42.64 -28.12
CA SER A 31 -90.97 -41.38 -28.31
C SER A 31 -91.22 -40.40 -27.16
N TYR A 32 -92.49 -40.18 -26.78
CA TYR A 32 -92.86 -39.27 -25.71
C TYR A 32 -92.27 -39.69 -24.36
N ASN A 33 -92.44 -40.97 -23.99
CA ASN A 33 -91.94 -41.50 -22.72
C ASN A 33 -90.40 -41.47 -22.68
N ASN A 34 -89.73 -41.70 -23.81
CA ASN A 34 -88.28 -41.57 -23.90
C ASN A 34 -87.83 -40.10 -23.76
N ILE A 35 -88.54 -39.17 -24.38
CA ILE A 35 -88.28 -37.72 -24.23
C ILE A 35 -88.51 -37.27 -22.78
N GLU A 36 -89.59 -37.70 -22.12
CA GLU A 36 -89.88 -37.39 -20.72
C GLU A 36 -88.76 -37.91 -19.79
N LYS A 37 -88.28 -39.14 -20.06
CA LYS A 37 -87.17 -39.75 -19.32
C LYS A 37 -85.84 -39.02 -19.54
N ILE A 38 -85.50 -38.68 -20.79
CA ILE A 38 -84.29 -37.92 -21.14
C ILE A 38 -84.36 -36.52 -20.53
N SER A 39 -85.50 -35.85 -20.62
CA SER A 39 -85.72 -34.52 -20.02
C SER A 39 -85.56 -34.57 -18.50
N SER A 40 -86.14 -35.57 -17.84
CA SER A 40 -86.00 -35.75 -16.39
C SER A 40 -84.54 -35.98 -15.98
N LYS A 41 -83.81 -36.80 -16.75
CA LYS A 41 -82.38 -37.03 -16.53
C LYS A 41 -81.55 -35.77 -16.78
N ALA A 42 -81.85 -35.01 -17.84
CA ALA A 42 -81.17 -33.74 -18.13
C ALA A 42 -81.38 -32.72 -17.02
N THR A 43 -82.58 -32.63 -16.43
CA THR A 43 -82.87 -31.78 -15.27
C THR A 43 -82.05 -32.20 -14.05
N LEU A 44 -81.94 -33.51 -13.78
CA LEU A 44 -81.11 -34.03 -12.68
C LEU A 44 -79.62 -33.75 -12.90
N ASP A 45 -79.11 -34.01 -14.10
CA ASP A 45 -77.72 -33.76 -14.47
C ASP A 45 -77.38 -32.27 -14.39
N ALA A 46 -78.29 -31.40 -14.85
CA ALA A 46 -78.15 -29.94 -14.73
C ALA A 46 -78.15 -29.48 -13.26
N THR A 47 -79.00 -30.07 -12.42
CA THR A 47 -79.04 -29.76 -10.98
C THR A 47 -77.73 -30.18 -10.31
N ALA A 48 -77.22 -31.37 -10.60
CA ALA A 48 -75.95 -31.86 -10.09
C ALA A 48 -74.76 -31.00 -10.56
N ALA A 49 -74.79 -30.53 -11.81
CA ALA A 49 -73.79 -29.61 -12.35
C ALA A 49 -73.80 -28.26 -11.64
N ILE A 50 -74.98 -27.68 -11.38
CA ILE A 50 -75.12 -26.42 -10.62
C ILE A 50 -74.54 -26.58 -9.21
N THR A 51 -74.87 -27.67 -8.51
CA THR A 51 -74.31 -27.95 -7.18
C THR A 51 -72.78 -28.01 -7.22
N LYS A 52 -72.21 -28.72 -8.20
CA LYS A 52 -70.76 -28.87 -8.33
C LYS A 52 -70.06 -27.55 -8.66
N VAL A 53 -70.67 -26.69 -9.49
CA VAL A 53 -70.15 -25.36 -9.82
C VAL A 53 -70.16 -24.46 -8.59
N ASN A 54 -71.24 -24.44 -7.82
CA ASN A 54 -71.33 -23.63 -6.60
C ASN A 54 -70.29 -24.07 -5.56
N THR A 55 -70.09 -25.37 -5.37
CA THR A 55 -69.03 -25.88 -4.48
C THR A 55 -67.63 -25.48 -4.99
N ALA A 56 -67.39 -25.52 -6.30
CA ALA A 56 -66.10 -25.09 -6.87
C ALA A 56 -65.87 -23.58 -6.69
N GLU A 57 -66.91 -22.76 -6.81
CA GLU A 57 -66.84 -21.31 -6.58
C GLU A 57 -66.50 -20.99 -5.12
N GLU A 58 -67.15 -21.66 -4.16
CA GLU A 58 -66.83 -21.54 -2.74
C GLU A 58 -65.39 -21.96 -2.43
N LEU A 59 -64.93 -23.07 -3.01
CA LEU A 59 -63.56 -23.55 -2.84
C LEU A 59 -62.55 -22.55 -3.43
N SER A 60 -62.84 -22.00 -4.62
CA SER A 60 -62.01 -20.99 -5.26
C SER A 60 -61.91 -19.71 -4.44
N LYS A 61 -63.03 -19.24 -3.86
CA LYS A 61 -63.04 -18.09 -2.94
C LYS A 61 -62.22 -18.37 -1.69
N SER A 62 -62.36 -19.56 -1.10
CA SER A 62 -61.57 -19.97 0.07
C SER A 62 -60.07 -20.05 -0.24
N VAL A 63 -59.68 -20.63 -1.37
CA VAL A 63 -58.28 -20.68 -1.81
C VAL A 63 -57.74 -19.28 -2.07
N GLN A 64 -58.51 -18.39 -2.70
CA GLN A 64 -58.12 -17.00 -2.90
C GLN A 64 -57.95 -16.27 -1.56
N GLU A 65 -58.84 -16.48 -0.58
CA GLU A 65 -58.70 -15.91 0.76
C GLU A 65 -57.48 -16.45 1.51
N GLN A 66 -57.21 -17.76 1.39
CA GLN A 66 -56.02 -18.39 1.98
C GLN A 66 -54.74 -17.87 1.30
N LEU A 67 -54.74 -17.71 -0.02
CA LEU A 67 -53.62 -17.14 -0.78
C LEU A 67 -53.43 -15.66 -0.44
N ASN A 68 -54.50 -14.88 -0.36
CA ASN A 68 -54.44 -13.47 0.08
C ASN A 68 -53.89 -13.37 1.50
N LYS A 69 -54.31 -14.24 2.42
CA LYS A 69 -53.73 -14.32 3.78
C LYS A 69 -52.26 -14.73 3.73
N ALA A 70 -51.88 -15.72 2.93
CA ALA A 70 -50.50 -16.17 2.80
C ALA A 70 -49.58 -15.14 2.12
N VAL A 71 -50.10 -14.31 1.22
CA VAL A 71 -49.37 -13.20 0.56
C VAL A 71 -49.25 -12.00 1.50
N ILE A 72 -50.33 -11.65 2.23
CA ILE A 72 -50.31 -10.58 3.24
C ILE A 72 -49.44 -10.96 4.45
N GLN A 73 -49.44 -12.24 4.83
CA GLN A 73 -48.60 -12.80 5.91
C GLN A 73 -47.27 -13.39 5.40
N GLY A 74 -46.97 -13.24 4.10
CA GLY A 74 -45.89 -13.89 3.36
C GLY A 74 -44.47 -13.45 3.73
N ASP A 75 -44.30 -12.82 4.89
CA ASP A 75 -43.01 -12.42 5.46
C ASP A 75 -42.81 -13.10 6.83
N SER A 76 -43.19 -14.38 6.93
CA SER A 76 -43.21 -15.17 8.18
C SER A 76 -42.32 -16.42 8.15
N SER A 77 -41.26 -16.42 7.34
CA SER A 77 -40.17 -17.35 7.57
C SER A 77 -39.53 -17.06 8.94
N VAL A 78 -38.98 -18.08 9.61
CA VAL A 78 -38.23 -17.87 10.87
C VAL A 78 -37.07 -16.90 10.63
N GLU A 79 -36.53 -16.91 9.41
CA GLU A 79 -35.51 -16.00 8.91
C GLU A 79 -36.02 -14.56 8.80
N ALA A 80 -37.25 -14.32 8.33
CA ALA A 80 -37.86 -12.98 8.27
C ALA A 80 -38.24 -12.44 9.66
N ALA A 81 -38.71 -13.32 10.56
CA ALA A 81 -38.93 -12.98 11.96
C ALA A 81 -37.61 -12.63 12.67
N GLN A 82 -36.55 -13.42 12.45
CA GLN A 82 -35.20 -13.14 12.95
C GLN A 82 -34.64 -11.84 12.33
N ALA A 83 -34.88 -11.60 11.04
CA ALA A 83 -34.44 -10.40 10.34
C ALA A 83 -35.21 -9.14 10.74
N ARG A 84 -36.29 -9.24 11.53
CA ARG A 84 -36.99 -8.10 12.15
C ARG A 84 -36.54 -7.81 13.57
N ILE A 85 -35.53 -8.52 14.07
CA ILE A 85 -34.93 -8.28 15.39
C ILE A 85 -33.52 -7.74 15.16
N SER A 86 -33.19 -6.57 15.72
CA SER A 86 -31.84 -6.01 15.67
C SER A 86 -30.86 -6.78 16.57
N LEU A 87 -29.56 -6.49 16.43
CA LEU A 87 -28.49 -7.12 17.22
C LEU A 87 -28.64 -6.91 18.74
N ASP A 88 -29.29 -5.82 19.16
CA ASP A 88 -29.59 -5.50 20.56
C ASP A 88 -30.92 -6.09 21.06
N GLY A 89 -31.64 -6.84 20.20
CA GLY A 89 -32.89 -7.50 20.53
C GLY A 89 -34.16 -6.66 20.32
N THR A 90 -34.07 -5.46 19.72
CA THR A 90 -35.25 -4.63 19.44
C THR A 90 -36.08 -5.24 18.29
N PRO A 91 -37.39 -5.51 18.50
CA PRO A 91 -38.27 -6.07 17.46
C PRO A 91 -38.91 -4.97 16.60
N PHE A 92 -39.02 -5.22 15.28
CA PHE A 92 -39.66 -4.36 14.29
C PHE A 92 -40.87 -5.05 13.65
N ASN A 93 -41.92 -4.29 13.30
CA ASN A 93 -43.17 -4.86 12.78
C ASN A 93 -43.01 -5.40 11.35
N VAL A 94 -42.32 -4.63 10.48
CA VAL A 94 -41.97 -5.03 9.11
C VAL A 94 -40.49 -4.78 8.84
N LEU A 95 -39.92 -5.51 7.87
CA LEU A 95 -38.51 -5.35 7.50
C LEU A 95 -38.20 -3.91 7.06
N ASN A 96 -39.15 -3.23 6.41
CA ASN A 96 -39.03 -1.83 6.02
C ASN A 96 -38.87 -0.90 7.24
N ASP A 97 -39.51 -1.19 8.37
CA ASP A 97 -39.37 -0.39 9.60
C ASP A 97 -38.00 -0.58 10.21
N ARG A 98 -37.46 -1.81 10.16
CA ARG A 98 -36.07 -2.07 10.55
C ARG A 98 -35.08 -1.41 9.60
N LEU A 99 -35.32 -1.41 8.28
CA LEU A 99 -34.50 -0.71 7.29
C LEU A 99 -34.54 0.80 7.51
N ASN A 100 -35.72 1.38 7.69
CA ASN A 100 -35.90 2.80 8.02
C ASN A 100 -35.28 3.14 9.38
N TYR A 101 -35.40 2.25 10.36
CA TYR A 101 -34.72 2.39 11.64
C TYR A 101 -33.21 2.26 11.49
N MET A 102 -32.69 1.34 10.66
CA MET A 102 -31.26 1.23 10.37
C MET A 102 -30.76 2.45 9.62
N GLU A 103 -31.53 3.03 8.69
CA GLU A 103 -31.20 4.30 8.02
C GLU A 103 -31.29 5.50 8.98
N ALA A 104 -32.24 5.49 9.92
CA ALA A 104 -32.40 6.54 10.92
C ALA A 104 -31.41 6.42 12.09
N SER A 105 -30.98 5.19 12.43
CA SER A 105 -30.06 4.84 13.52
C SER A 105 -28.62 4.68 13.03
N ASN A 106 -28.43 4.61 11.72
CA ASN A 106 -27.15 4.78 11.02
C ASN A 106 -27.29 5.98 10.06
N PRO A 107 -27.59 7.19 10.57
CA PRO A 107 -27.83 8.29 9.67
C PRO A 107 -26.52 8.59 8.95
N GLU A 108 -26.58 8.67 7.62
CA GLU A 108 -25.66 9.48 6.83
C GLU A 108 -25.79 10.94 7.30
N THR A 109 -25.34 11.22 8.52
CA THR A 109 -25.22 12.55 9.08
C THR A 109 -24.11 13.27 8.33
N GLY A 110 -24.15 14.60 8.31
CA GLY A 110 -23.03 15.37 7.76
C GLY A 110 -21.72 14.94 8.42
N ILE A 111 -20.70 14.65 7.62
CA ILE A 111 -19.38 14.26 8.10
C ILE A 111 -18.46 15.46 7.97
N ILE A 112 -17.71 15.75 9.03
CA ILE A 112 -16.74 16.84 9.07
C ILE A 112 -15.36 16.24 9.34
N ALA A 113 -14.36 16.62 8.56
CA ALA A 113 -12.98 16.23 8.80
C ALA A 113 -12.04 17.43 8.75
N PHE A 114 -11.03 17.40 9.62
CA PHE A 114 -10.03 18.46 9.75
C PHE A 114 -8.65 17.89 9.43
N THR A 115 -7.90 18.60 8.58
CA THR A 115 -6.53 18.24 8.23
C THR A 115 -5.56 19.37 8.53
N PHE A 116 -4.39 19.07 9.07
CA PHE A 116 -3.33 20.05 9.32
C PHE A 116 -2.10 19.65 8.52
N ASP A 117 -1.73 20.52 7.59
CA ASP A 117 -0.69 20.19 6.61
C ASP A 117 0.71 20.44 7.19
N ASP A 118 1.71 20.08 6.39
CA ASP A 118 3.11 20.48 6.51
C ASP A 118 3.96 19.78 7.59
N GLY A 119 3.40 19.42 8.73
CA GLY A 119 4.11 18.69 9.78
C GLY A 119 4.98 19.59 10.66
N PHE A 120 4.38 20.64 11.23
CA PHE A 120 5.07 21.66 12.02
C PHE A 120 5.12 21.34 13.53
N PHE A 121 5.95 22.09 14.27
CA PHE A 121 6.07 21.99 15.72
C PHE A 121 4.72 22.16 16.44
N GLU A 122 3.87 23.04 15.89
CA GLU A 122 2.54 23.42 16.40
C GLU A 122 1.50 22.30 16.28
N ASP A 123 1.76 21.23 15.52
CA ASP A 123 0.86 20.07 15.44
C ASP A 123 0.58 19.45 16.82
N ARG A 124 1.49 19.61 17.79
CA ARG A 124 1.24 19.21 19.19
C ARG A 124 0.12 20.00 19.85
N LEU A 125 0.05 21.31 19.58
CA LEU A 125 -1.03 22.14 20.10
C LEU A 125 -2.34 21.71 19.47
N THR A 126 -2.36 21.56 18.14
CA THR A 126 -3.51 21.01 17.41
C THR A 126 -3.95 19.66 18.00
N TYR A 127 -3.03 18.70 18.12
CA TYR A 127 -3.28 17.39 18.72
C TYR A 127 -3.88 17.50 20.12
N SER A 128 -3.31 18.34 20.98
CA SER A 128 -3.79 18.56 22.34
C SER A 128 -5.22 19.12 22.37
N ILE A 129 -5.52 20.09 21.52
CA ILE A 129 -6.86 20.69 21.41
C ILE A 129 -7.86 19.62 20.94
N PHE A 130 -7.56 18.86 19.90
CA PHE A 130 -8.49 17.84 19.39
C PHE A 130 -8.76 16.74 20.44
N LYS A 131 -7.73 16.29 21.18
CA LYS A 131 -7.90 15.37 22.33
C LYS A 131 -8.81 15.94 23.42
N GLU A 132 -8.67 17.23 23.76
CA GLU A 132 -9.51 17.90 24.76
C GLU A 132 -10.99 17.88 24.37
N TYR A 133 -11.28 18.06 23.08
CA TYR A 133 -12.67 18.01 22.57
C TYR A 133 -13.20 16.60 22.40
N GLY A 134 -12.33 15.57 22.41
CA GLY A 134 -12.67 14.18 22.15
C GLY A 134 -12.82 13.87 20.66
N PHE A 135 -12.18 14.64 19.79
CA PHE A 135 -12.26 14.47 18.34
C PHE A 135 -10.95 13.99 17.74
N PRO A 136 -11.00 13.18 16.66
CA PRO A 136 -9.84 12.93 15.84
C PRO A 136 -9.62 14.07 14.82
N CYS A 137 -8.39 14.23 14.35
CA CYS A 137 -8.07 14.97 13.14
C CYS A 137 -7.02 14.23 12.31
N THR A 138 -6.64 14.84 11.20
CA THR A 138 -5.63 14.32 10.28
C THR A 138 -4.44 15.26 10.20
N PHE A 139 -3.24 14.71 10.13
CA PHE A 139 -2.03 15.48 9.83
C PHE A 139 -1.49 15.05 8.46
N ALA A 140 -1.08 16.00 7.64
CA ALA A 140 -0.46 15.74 6.34
C ALA A 140 0.99 16.27 6.34
N PRO A 141 1.93 15.58 7.01
CA PRO A 141 3.32 16.01 7.07
C PRO A 141 4.05 15.89 5.73
N ILE A 142 5.04 16.77 5.55
CA ILE A 142 6.08 16.63 4.53
C ILE A 142 7.16 15.70 5.08
N LYS A 143 7.52 14.65 4.33
CA LYS A 143 8.44 13.60 4.78
C LYS A 143 9.78 14.16 5.28
N ASP A 144 10.43 15.02 4.50
CA ASP A 144 11.76 15.55 4.88
C ASP A 144 11.69 16.50 6.08
N ARG A 145 10.56 17.18 6.24
CA ARG A 145 10.36 18.10 7.35
C ARG A 145 10.31 17.37 8.68
N ILE A 146 9.45 16.36 8.78
CA ILE A 146 9.30 15.62 10.04
C ILE A 146 10.53 14.78 10.37
N PHE A 147 11.30 14.41 9.34
CA PHE A 147 12.59 13.76 9.49
C PHE A 147 13.62 14.73 10.08
N THR A 148 13.77 15.92 9.47
CA THR A 148 14.72 16.96 9.92
C THR A 148 14.44 17.42 11.35
N TYR A 149 13.18 17.53 11.74
CA TYR A 149 12.78 17.97 13.08
C TYR A 149 12.60 16.83 14.09
N ASN A 150 12.79 15.56 13.68
CA ASN A 150 12.67 14.38 14.52
C ASN A 150 11.29 14.25 15.21
N TYR A 151 10.22 14.39 14.43
CA TYR A 151 8.84 14.34 14.93
C TYR A 151 8.08 13.05 14.59
N ILE A 152 8.75 12.08 13.96
CA ILE A 152 8.15 10.80 13.57
C ILE A 152 7.47 10.10 14.76
N ASP A 153 8.10 10.08 15.93
CA ASP A 153 7.54 9.44 17.13
C ASP A 153 6.24 10.12 17.61
N ASN A 154 6.07 11.44 17.39
CA ASN A 154 4.83 12.13 17.71
C ASN A 154 3.70 11.63 16.81
N TYR A 155 3.93 11.53 15.49
CA TYR A 155 2.91 11.07 14.56
C TYR A 155 2.56 9.59 14.76
N ARG A 156 3.53 8.74 15.14
CA ARG A 156 3.24 7.35 15.54
C ARG A 156 2.31 7.31 16.74
N LYS A 157 2.59 8.13 17.75
CA LYS A 157 1.71 8.28 18.91
C LYS A 157 0.33 8.78 18.51
N TYR A 158 0.25 9.78 17.63
CA TYR A 158 -1.05 10.31 17.17
C TYR A 158 -1.88 9.23 16.46
N GLN A 159 -1.26 8.39 15.63
CA GLN A 159 -1.96 7.25 15.01
C GLN A 159 -2.45 6.23 16.02
N GLN A 160 -1.62 5.88 17.01
CA GLN A 160 -2.05 5.00 18.10
C GLN A 160 -3.23 5.59 18.89
N ASP A 161 -3.29 6.91 19.00
CA ASP A 161 -4.36 7.65 19.66
C ASP A 161 -5.61 7.89 18.76
N GLY A 162 -5.64 7.33 17.53
CA GLY A 162 -6.80 7.37 16.63
C GLY A 162 -6.81 8.53 15.61
N PHE A 163 -5.71 9.27 15.48
CA PHE A 163 -5.55 10.30 14.45
C PHE A 163 -5.04 9.67 13.14
N THR A 164 -5.33 10.32 12.01
CA THR A 164 -4.81 9.85 10.71
C THR A 164 -3.59 10.65 10.29
N ILE A 165 -2.67 9.98 9.59
CA ILE A 165 -1.57 10.62 8.88
C ILE A 165 -1.79 10.44 7.38
N MET A 166 -1.63 11.52 6.64
CA MET A 166 -1.62 11.56 5.19
C MET A 166 -0.23 11.97 4.70
N SER A 167 0.10 11.68 3.45
CA SER A 167 1.33 12.20 2.86
C SER A 167 1.13 13.59 2.26
N HIS A 168 2.08 14.48 2.50
CA HIS A 168 2.20 15.76 1.82
C HIS A 168 3.52 15.87 1.05
N SER A 169 3.80 14.87 0.21
CA SER A 169 5.01 14.71 -0.60
C SER A 169 6.33 14.47 0.16
N CYS A 170 7.44 14.39 -0.58
CA CYS A 170 8.78 14.25 -0.03
C CYS A 170 9.33 15.59 0.46
N THR A 171 9.38 16.57 -0.44
CA THR A 171 10.05 17.86 -0.24
C THR A 171 9.14 19.08 -0.43
N HIS A 172 7.86 18.88 -0.74
CA HIS A 172 6.87 19.94 -1.00
C HIS A 172 7.14 20.72 -2.32
N GLN A 173 7.46 20.00 -3.39
CA GLN A 173 7.55 20.60 -4.73
C GLN A 173 6.16 20.93 -5.30
N ASP A 174 6.07 21.98 -6.11
CA ASP A 174 4.84 22.31 -6.84
C ASP A 174 4.54 21.26 -7.92
N MET A 175 3.30 20.78 -7.94
CA MET A 175 2.80 19.76 -8.88
C MET A 175 1.57 20.23 -9.66
N SER A 176 1.26 21.53 -9.59
CA SER A 176 0.08 22.12 -10.25
C SER A 176 0.25 22.22 -11.77
N THR A 177 1.49 22.20 -12.26
CA THR A 177 1.82 22.30 -13.69
C THR A 177 2.49 21.03 -14.23
N GLU A 178 2.66 20.97 -15.56
CA GLU A 178 3.33 19.85 -16.22
C GLU A 178 4.86 19.96 -16.22
N SER A 179 5.43 20.93 -15.50
CA SER A 179 6.88 21.20 -15.49
C SER A 179 7.68 20.08 -14.84
N MET A 180 7.08 19.34 -13.91
CA MET A 180 7.71 18.21 -13.24
C MET A 180 7.74 16.98 -14.15
N SER A 181 8.88 16.30 -14.20
CA SER A 181 8.98 15.01 -14.88
C SER A 181 8.20 13.94 -14.11
N LEU A 182 7.81 12.85 -14.78
CA LEU A 182 7.15 11.73 -14.10
C LEU A 182 8.06 11.09 -13.04
N GLN A 183 9.38 11.10 -13.23
CA GLN A 183 10.35 10.58 -12.25
C GLN A 183 10.41 11.45 -10.99
N GLU A 184 10.44 12.77 -11.15
CA GLU A 184 10.37 13.70 -10.00
C GLU A 184 9.02 13.58 -9.29
N ALA A 185 7.92 13.44 -10.04
CA ALA A 185 6.61 13.22 -9.46
C ALA A 185 6.51 11.89 -8.72
N GLU A 186 7.10 10.81 -9.25
CA GLU A 186 7.19 9.51 -8.59
C GLU A 186 8.03 9.58 -7.32
N TYR A 187 9.15 10.32 -7.33
CA TYR A 187 9.91 10.60 -6.11
C TYR A 187 9.04 11.33 -5.07
N GLU A 188 8.33 12.39 -5.46
CA GLU A 188 7.51 13.13 -4.52
C GLU A 188 6.29 12.33 -4.00
N ILE A 189 5.70 11.46 -4.83
CA ILE A 189 4.45 10.72 -4.54
C ILE A 189 4.72 9.33 -3.95
N ALA A 190 5.47 8.49 -4.66
CA ALA A 190 5.64 7.09 -4.28
C ALA A 190 6.67 6.96 -3.15
N ASN A 191 7.78 7.70 -3.24
CA ASN A 191 8.82 7.61 -2.21
C ASN A 191 8.36 8.20 -0.88
N SER A 192 7.48 9.20 -0.85
CA SER A 192 6.92 9.69 0.42
C SER A 192 6.09 8.60 1.10
N ALA A 193 5.20 7.91 0.38
CA ALA A 193 4.43 6.77 0.88
C ALA A 193 5.34 5.68 1.47
N ASN A 194 6.37 5.29 0.70
CA ASN A 194 7.33 4.26 1.11
C ASN A 194 8.13 4.69 2.36
N SER A 195 8.57 5.94 2.42
CA SER A 195 9.30 6.47 3.57
C SER A 195 8.44 6.50 4.84
N PHE A 196 7.20 6.97 4.75
CA PHE A 196 6.30 6.97 5.92
C PHE A 196 6.04 5.55 6.43
N ALA A 197 5.85 4.58 5.53
CA ALA A 197 5.72 3.19 5.90
C ALA A 197 6.99 2.64 6.59
N LYS A 198 8.20 2.94 6.08
CA LYS A 198 9.47 2.62 6.75
C LYS A 198 9.59 3.28 8.12
N TYR A 199 8.95 4.43 8.30
CA TYR A 199 8.82 5.09 9.58
C TYR A 199 7.70 4.51 10.44
N GLY A 200 7.08 3.39 10.09
CA GLY A 200 6.01 2.76 10.87
C GLY A 200 4.76 3.62 10.94
N LEU A 201 4.52 4.46 9.94
CA LEU A 201 3.32 5.28 9.78
C LEU A 201 2.47 4.70 8.65
N SER A 202 1.17 4.63 8.89
CA SER A 202 0.16 4.28 7.88
C SER A 202 -0.28 5.55 7.16
N VAL A 203 -0.25 5.59 5.82
CA VAL A 203 -0.60 6.79 5.04
C VAL A 203 -1.51 6.45 3.86
N ASN A 204 -2.81 6.30 4.12
CA ASN A 204 -3.79 6.00 3.07
C ASN A 204 -4.09 7.18 2.14
N GLY A 205 -3.97 8.41 2.63
CA GLY A 205 -4.38 9.61 1.91
C GLY A 205 -3.22 10.48 1.46
N TRP A 206 -3.43 11.22 0.37
CA TRP A 206 -2.51 12.21 -0.17
C TRP A 206 -3.07 13.63 -0.10
N VAL A 207 -2.23 14.60 0.24
CA VAL A 207 -2.50 16.02 0.06
C VAL A 207 -1.45 16.58 -0.90
N THR A 208 -1.88 17.21 -1.99
CA THR A 208 -0.95 17.78 -2.95
C THR A 208 -0.35 19.08 -2.42
N PRO A 209 0.97 19.29 -2.49
CA PRO A 209 1.59 20.59 -2.24
C PRO A 209 0.86 21.69 -3.03
N ASN A 210 0.65 22.85 -2.41
CA ASN A 210 -0.12 23.96 -3.01
C ASN A 210 -1.57 23.58 -3.42
N SER A 211 -2.12 22.49 -2.85
CA SER A 211 -3.51 22.01 -3.03
C SER A 211 -3.93 21.60 -4.44
N THR A 212 -3.07 21.73 -5.46
CA THR A 212 -3.45 21.51 -6.87
C THR A 212 -2.54 20.50 -7.52
N LEU A 213 -3.11 19.41 -8.04
CA LEU A 213 -2.39 18.41 -8.83
C LEU A 213 -2.76 18.54 -10.30
N ASN A 214 -1.74 18.54 -11.17
CA ASN A 214 -1.95 18.30 -12.58
C ASN A 214 -2.42 16.86 -12.84
N ASP A 215 -3.44 16.67 -13.69
CA ASP A 215 -4.04 15.35 -13.93
C ASP A 215 -3.05 14.32 -14.53
N LYS A 216 -1.94 14.76 -15.14
CA LYS A 216 -0.83 13.92 -15.60
C LYS A 216 -0.27 13.01 -14.50
N TYR A 217 -0.30 13.44 -13.24
CA TYR A 217 0.27 12.68 -12.11
C TYR A 217 -0.78 11.88 -11.33
N LEU A 218 -2.06 11.95 -11.71
CA LEU A 218 -3.16 11.35 -10.94
C LEU A 218 -3.03 9.82 -10.82
N ASP A 219 -2.50 9.16 -11.84
CA ASP A 219 -2.30 7.70 -11.81
C ASP A 219 -1.22 7.29 -10.80
N LEU A 220 -0.18 8.12 -10.57
CA LEU A 220 0.81 7.90 -9.52
C LEU A 220 0.17 8.00 -8.13
N ILE A 221 -0.76 8.95 -7.94
CA ILE A 221 -1.53 9.06 -6.69
C ILE A 221 -2.39 7.80 -6.48
N LYS A 222 -3.15 7.40 -7.51
CA LYS A 222 -4.01 6.21 -7.46
C LYS A 222 -3.21 4.92 -7.24
N ALA A 223 -1.96 4.85 -7.70
CA ALA A 223 -1.10 3.71 -7.44
C ALA A 223 -0.64 3.62 -5.98
N ASN A 224 -0.45 4.75 -5.29
CA ASN A 224 0.18 4.79 -3.97
C ASN A 224 -0.78 5.10 -2.80
N TYR A 225 -1.95 5.69 -3.07
CA TYR A 225 -2.91 6.13 -2.05
C TYR A 225 -4.34 5.67 -2.36
N ASP A 226 -5.19 5.65 -1.34
CA ASP A 226 -6.59 5.26 -1.41
C ASP A 226 -7.52 6.44 -1.72
N PHE A 227 -7.10 7.67 -1.40
CA PHE A 227 -7.83 8.90 -1.70
C PHE A 227 -6.88 10.10 -1.68
N ALA A 228 -7.32 11.24 -2.21
CA ALA A 228 -6.46 12.40 -2.31
C ALA A 228 -7.20 13.74 -2.36
N VAL A 229 -6.53 14.76 -1.81
CA VAL A 229 -6.86 16.17 -1.98
C VAL A 229 -5.93 16.75 -3.06
N THR A 230 -6.53 17.09 -4.20
CA THR A 230 -5.80 17.51 -5.42
C THR A 230 -6.40 18.74 -6.09
N ARG A 231 -7.39 19.37 -5.43
CA ARG A 231 -8.09 20.56 -5.91
C ARG A 231 -8.12 21.65 -4.83
N HIS A 232 -7.82 22.88 -5.24
CA HIS A 232 -7.84 24.04 -4.37
C HIS A 232 -9.19 24.77 -4.42
N ASN A 233 -9.82 24.96 -3.27
CA ASN A 233 -10.95 25.90 -3.11
C ASN A 233 -10.60 27.00 -2.10
N GLY A 234 -10.17 26.64 -0.89
CA GLY A 234 -9.66 27.59 0.12
C GLY A 234 -10.71 28.47 0.79
N PHE A 235 -11.59 29.09 0.00
CA PHE A 235 -12.61 30.05 0.42
C PHE A 235 -14.03 29.50 0.22
N LEU A 236 -14.89 29.68 1.23
CA LEU A 236 -16.32 29.43 1.13
C LEU A 236 -17.00 30.63 0.46
N ASN A 237 -17.92 30.32 -0.46
CA ASN A 237 -18.85 31.31 -1.02
C ASN A 237 -19.79 31.87 0.07
N ASP A 238 -20.61 32.86 -0.29
CA ASP A 238 -21.50 33.52 0.69
C ASP A 238 -22.63 32.62 1.20
N ASP A 239 -23.03 31.64 0.39
CA ASP A 239 -23.95 30.59 0.80
C ASP A 239 -23.31 29.54 1.72
N ALA A 240 -21.97 29.54 1.80
CA ALA A 240 -21.15 28.57 2.51
C ALA A 240 -21.49 27.11 2.13
N VAL A 241 -21.85 26.88 0.86
CA VAL A 241 -22.06 25.52 0.33
C VAL A 241 -20.70 25.01 -0.13
N GLY A 242 -20.14 24.06 0.62
CA GLY A 242 -18.81 23.54 0.35
C GLY A 242 -18.62 22.05 0.61
N HIS A 243 -19.62 21.32 1.07
CA HIS A 243 -19.47 19.89 1.30
C HIS A 243 -19.37 19.12 -0.03
N VAL A 244 -18.69 18.00 0.01
CA VAL A 244 -18.53 17.03 -1.06
C VAL A 244 -19.76 16.11 -1.09
N SER A 245 -20.21 15.73 -2.29
CA SER A 245 -21.30 14.77 -2.51
C SER A 245 -20.77 13.39 -2.89
N LYS A 246 -21.60 12.34 -2.78
CA LYS A 246 -21.24 10.96 -3.14
C LYS A 246 -20.80 10.77 -4.60
N ALA A 247 -21.14 11.71 -5.48
CA ALA A 247 -20.75 11.68 -6.90
C ALA A 247 -19.33 12.18 -7.17
N HIS A 248 -18.65 12.78 -6.18
CA HIS A 248 -17.29 13.28 -6.35
C HIS A 248 -16.27 12.15 -6.44
N ASP A 249 -15.19 12.39 -7.18
CA ASP A 249 -14.03 11.49 -7.22
C ASP A 249 -13.24 11.61 -5.90
N PRO A 250 -13.04 10.51 -5.13
CA PRO A 250 -12.28 10.53 -3.89
C PRO A 250 -10.78 10.86 -4.09
N TYR A 251 -10.29 10.93 -5.32
CA TYR A 251 -8.94 11.40 -5.66
C TYR A 251 -8.88 12.86 -6.10
N LYS A 252 -10.04 13.54 -6.21
CA LYS A 252 -10.16 14.96 -6.59
C LYS A 252 -10.88 15.79 -5.53
N LEU A 253 -10.63 15.47 -4.26
CA LEU A 253 -11.21 16.21 -3.14
C LEU A 253 -10.58 17.61 -3.02
N TYR A 254 -11.34 18.52 -2.40
CA TYR A 254 -10.95 19.88 -2.05
C TYR A 254 -11.30 20.17 -0.58
N ARG A 255 -10.67 21.20 -0.02
CA ARG A 255 -10.83 21.59 1.39
C ARG A 255 -10.94 23.11 1.53
N TYR A 256 -11.45 23.56 2.68
CA TYR A 256 -11.60 24.98 3.02
C TYR A 256 -10.70 25.38 4.17
N SER A 257 -10.06 26.55 4.05
CA SER A 257 -9.12 27.03 5.06
C SER A 257 -9.86 27.47 6.33
N LEU A 258 -9.40 27.04 7.49
CA LEU A 258 -9.88 27.56 8.76
C LEU A 258 -9.45 29.01 8.96
N THR A 259 -8.24 29.38 8.54
CA THR A 259 -7.73 30.76 8.59
C THR A 259 -8.56 31.70 7.72
N TRP A 260 -8.74 31.38 6.44
CA TRP A 260 -9.26 32.34 5.46
C TRP A 260 -10.78 32.54 5.50
N ASN A 261 -11.51 31.69 6.21
CA ASN A 261 -12.96 31.80 6.37
C ASN A 261 -13.34 32.31 7.75
N SER A 262 -14.36 33.17 7.85
CA SER A 262 -14.87 33.62 9.15
C SER A 262 -15.51 32.47 9.93
N ILE A 263 -15.58 32.61 11.26
CA ILE A 263 -16.25 31.62 12.11
C ILE A 263 -17.70 31.40 11.66
N ASP A 264 -18.42 32.47 11.31
CA ASP A 264 -19.82 32.38 10.88
C ASP A 264 -19.97 31.63 9.55
N LYS A 265 -19.07 31.86 8.57
CA LYS A 265 -19.06 31.08 7.32
C LYS A 265 -18.79 29.60 7.59
N ILE A 266 -17.87 29.28 8.50
CA ILE A 266 -17.55 27.90 8.88
C ILE A 266 -18.75 27.22 9.56
N LYS A 267 -19.40 27.89 10.51
CA LYS A 267 -20.62 27.39 11.17
C LYS A 267 -21.75 27.13 10.16
N LYS A 268 -21.97 28.08 9.25
CA LYS A 268 -22.95 27.94 8.17
C LYS A 268 -22.64 26.77 7.24
N ALA A 269 -21.36 26.55 6.90
CA ALA A 269 -20.94 25.40 6.11
C ALA A 269 -21.20 24.06 6.83
N ILE A 270 -20.98 24.02 8.14
CA ILE A 270 -21.32 22.85 8.98
C ILE A 270 -22.83 22.59 8.95
N ASP A 271 -23.66 23.62 9.13
CA ASP A 271 -25.12 23.49 9.07
C ASP A 271 -25.60 23.01 7.70
N ASN A 272 -25.02 23.52 6.61
CA ASN A 272 -25.32 23.05 5.26
C ASN A 272 -24.89 21.60 5.05
N CYS A 273 -23.71 21.20 5.54
CA CYS A 273 -23.24 19.83 5.49
C CYS A 273 -24.18 18.87 6.22
N ILE A 274 -24.69 19.27 7.39
CA ILE A 274 -25.70 18.51 8.15
C ILE A 274 -26.98 18.36 7.34
N LYS A 275 -27.50 19.48 6.83
CA LYS A 275 -28.74 19.51 6.05
C LYS A 275 -28.69 18.62 4.82
N GLU A 276 -27.56 18.66 4.10
CA GLU A 276 -27.38 18.00 2.81
C GLU A 276 -26.64 16.66 2.93
N ARG A 277 -26.31 16.24 4.15
CA ARG A 277 -25.67 14.95 4.45
C ARG A 277 -24.37 14.76 3.68
N GLY A 278 -23.58 15.82 3.60
CA GLY A 278 -22.34 15.87 2.82
C GLY A 278 -21.10 15.45 3.60
N LEU A 279 -19.95 15.53 2.91
CA LEU A 279 -18.62 15.44 3.50
C LEU A 279 -17.93 16.81 3.45
N LEU A 280 -17.78 17.48 4.59
CA LEU A 280 -17.13 18.79 4.69
C LEU A 280 -15.69 18.65 5.18
N LEU A 281 -14.76 19.17 4.39
CA LEU A 281 -13.33 19.03 4.64
C LEU A 281 -12.68 20.39 4.90
N PHE A 282 -12.05 20.52 6.07
CA PHE A 282 -11.30 21.72 6.45
C PHE A 282 -9.79 21.45 6.48
N TYR A 283 -9.02 22.51 6.27
CA TYR A 283 -7.57 22.47 6.48
C TYR A 283 -6.99 23.72 7.13
N ASP A 284 -5.84 23.56 7.75
CA ASP A 284 -4.94 24.65 8.14
C ASP A 284 -3.49 24.14 8.25
N HIS A 285 -2.57 24.93 8.80
CA HIS A 285 -1.16 24.55 8.99
C HIS A 285 -0.76 24.63 10.46
N ARG A 286 -0.49 25.83 11.00
CA ARG A 286 0.17 26.03 12.30
C ARG A 286 -0.75 26.71 13.31
N THR A 287 -1.57 25.92 14.01
CA THR A 287 -2.50 26.47 15.03
C THR A 287 -1.78 27.39 16.00
N GLY A 288 -2.25 28.63 16.13
CA GLY A 288 -1.71 29.62 17.08
C GLY A 288 -0.37 30.26 16.70
N ALA A 289 0.16 30.03 15.49
CA ALA A 289 1.44 30.61 15.06
C ALA A 289 1.37 32.05 14.54
N GLY A 290 0.20 32.70 14.60
CA GLY A 290 -0.02 34.07 14.16
C GLY A 290 -0.54 34.16 12.72
N GLU A 291 -0.18 35.25 12.03
CA GLU A 291 -0.72 35.60 10.71
C GLU A 291 -0.60 34.46 9.69
N GLY A 292 -1.67 34.22 8.94
CA GLY A 292 -1.74 33.14 7.95
C GLY A 292 -2.11 31.76 8.50
N HIS A 293 -2.41 31.66 9.79
CA HIS A 293 -2.80 30.40 10.45
C HIS A 293 -4.03 30.56 11.36
N VAL A 294 -4.69 29.43 11.66
CA VAL A 294 -5.86 29.46 12.54
C VAL A 294 -5.44 29.79 13.97
N ASP A 295 -6.02 30.85 14.52
CA ASP A 295 -5.86 31.17 15.94
C ASP A 295 -6.43 30.05 16.81
N GLU A 296 -5.78 29.78 17.95
CA GLU A 296 -6.25 28.76 18.90
C GLU A 296 -7.70 29.02 19.35
N SER A 297 -8.04 30.28 19.66
CA SER A 297 -9.39 30.67 20.08
C SER A 297 -10.43 30.40 18.99
N LYS A 298 -10.07 30.66 17.73
CA LYS A 298 -10.92 30.39 16.56
C LYS A 298 -11.13 28.90 16.36
N LEU A 299 -10.06 28.09 16.42
CA LEU A 299 -10.17 26.63 16.31
C LEU A 299 -11.07 26.08 17.42
N ARG A 300 -10.85 26.48 18.67
CA ARG A 300 -11.68 26.06 19.82
C ARG A 300 -13.15 26.42 19.63
N ALA A 301 -13.47 27.62 19.14
CA ALA A 301 -14.84 28.04 18.87
C ALA A 301 -15.52 27.17 17.79
N ILE A 302 -14.78 26.77 16.76
CA ILE A 302 -15.27 25.89 15.68
C ILE A 302 -15.52 24.47 16.23
N LEU A 303 -14.59 23.92 17.01
CA LEU A 303 -14.73 22.60 17.61
C LEU A 303 -15.86 22.54 18.64
N ALA A 304 -16.02 23.58 19.47
CA ALA A 304 -17.15 23.70 20.40
C ALA A 304 -18.49 23.68 19.66
N TYR A 305 -18.56 24.38 18.52
CA TYR A 305 -19.76 24.37 17.69
C TYR A 305 -20.04 22.99 17.11
N ALA A 306 -19.03 22.34 16.49
CA ALA A 306 -19.17 20.98 15.98
C ALA A 306 -19.59 19.99 17.10
N LYS A 307 -19.06 20.16 18.31
CA LYS A 307 -19.43 19.36 19.48
C LYS A 307 -20.90 19.48 19.84
N SER A 308 -21.46 20.69 19.85
CA SER A 308 -22.89 20.90 20.12
C SER A 308 -23.80 20.16 19.11
N LYS A 309 -23.33 19.96 17.87
CA LYS A 309 -24.04 19.23 16.82
C LYS A 309 -23.89 17.72 16.96
N ILE A 310 -22.71 17.25 17.38
CA ILE A 310 -22.47 15.84 17.69
C ILE A 310 -23.27 15.40 18.91
N GLU A 311 -23.31 16.20 19.98
CA GLU A 311 -24.04 15.87 21.21
C GLU A 311 -25.57 15.76 21.00
N THR A 312 -26.05 16.30 19.88
CA THR A 312 -27.44 16.18 19.43
C THR A 312 -27.60 15.21 18.24
N ASN A 313 -26.58 14.39 17.96
CA ASN A 313 -26.53 13.37 16.91
C ASN A 313 -26.80 13.90 15.48
N GLN A 314 -26.46 15.16 15.19
CA GLN A 314 -26.70 15.78 13.87
C GLN A 314 -25.57 15.56 12.86
N CYS A 315 -24.33 15.40 13.33
CA CYS A 315 -23.13 15.21 12.50
C CYS A 315 -22.12 14.27 13.19
N ARG A 316 -21.09 13.90 12.43
CA ARG A 316 -19.89 13.22 12.94
C ARG A 316 -18.65 14.04 12.60
N VAL A 317 -17.70 14.11 13.54
CA VAL A 317 -16.34 14.59 13.28
C VAL A 317 -15.41 13.38 13.25
N LEU A 318 -14.76 13.16 12.10
CA LEU A 318 -13.93 11.98 11.85
C LEU A 318 -12.55 12.42 11.35
N ASN A 319 -11.57 11.52 11.46
CA ASN A 319 -10.33 11.65 10.69
C ASN A 319 -10.62 11.39 9.19
N MET A 320 -9.68 11.72 8.32
CA MET A 320 -9.89 11.61 6.87
C MET A 320 -10.11 10.17 6.39
N ASN A 321 -9.45 9.19 7.01
CA ASN A 321 -9.63 7.78 6.65
C ASN A 321 -11.07 7.32 6.92
N ASP A 322 -11.54 7.51 8.14
CA ASP A 322 -12.89 7.14 8.56
C ASP A 322 -13.95 7.96 7.83
N ALA A 323 -13.67 9.24 7.57
CA ALA A 323 -14.55 10.11 6.80
C ALA A 323 -14.73 9.62 5.36
N VAL A 324 -13.64 9.34 4.65
CA VAL A 324 -13.68 8.85 3.27
C VAL A 324 -14.28 7.44 3.20
N SER A 325 -13.86 6.54 4.09
CA SER A 325 -14.38 5.17 4.18
C SER A 325 -15.89 5.17 4.41
N SER A 326 -16.34 5.90 5.45
CA SER A 326 -17.76 5.99 5.80
C SER A 326 -18.58 6.71 4.73
N PHE A 327 -18.04 7.79 4.13
CA PHE A 327 -18.79 8.58 3.17
C PHE A 327 -18.85 7.91 1.80
N PHE A 328 -17.75 7.41 1.26
CA PHE A 328 -17.76 6.78 -0.08
C PHE A 328 -18.03 5.27 -0.05
N GLY A 329 -18.15 4.65 1.12
CA GLY A 329 -18.24 3.19 1.25
C GLY A 329 -16.96 2.49 0.80
N LYS A 330 -15.82 3.18 0.89
CA LYS A 330 -14.54 2.71 0.34
C LYS A 330 -13.75 1.95 1.39
N GLN A 331 -13.43 0.68 1.13
CA GLN A 331 -12.44 -0.05 1.93
C GLN A 331 -11.04 0.53 1.66
N LEU A 332 -10.39 1.01 2.72
CA LEU A 332 -9.01 1.48 2.68
C LEU A 332 -8.08 0.29 2.99
N VAL A 333 -7.02 0.12 2.22
CA VAL A 333 -6.17 -1.08 2.28
C VAL A 333 -4.74 -0.80 2.73
N ASP A 334 -4.40 0.47 2.97
CA ASP A 334 -3.04 0.94 3.27
C ASP A 334 -1.99 0.24 2.41
N LYS A 335 -1.84 0.77 1.19
CA LYS A 335 -1.04 0.18 0.11
C LYS A 335 0.43 -0.07 0.45
N LYS A 336 0.90 0.42 1.61
CA LYS A 336 2.27 0.34 2.09
C LYS A 336 2.39 -0.29 3.49
N GLN A 337 1.32 -0.80 4.09
CA GLN A 337 1.35 -1.36 5.46
C GLN A 337 2.20 -2.63 5.59
N GLU A 338 2.28 -3.44 4.54
CA GLU A 338 3.08 -4.68 4.49
C GLU A 338 4.60 -4.43 4.45
N LEU A 339 5.02 -3.17 4.56
CA LEU A 339 6.40 -2.74 4.41
C LEU A 339 7.26 -2.79 5.68
N VAL A 340 6.70 -3.00 6.89
CA VAL A 340 7.52 -3.14 8.12
C VAL A 340 7.04 -4.30 8.99
N THR A 341 7.76 -5.40 8.91
CA THR A 341 7.72 -6.54 9.82
C THR A 341 8.42 -6.17 11.13
N VAL A 342 7.64 -5.91 12.20
CA VAL A 342 8.03 -5.79 13.63
C VAL A 342 9.45 -5.29 13.91
N ASN A 343 9.60 -4.07 14.45
CA ASN A 343 10.89 -3.59 14.95
C ASN A 343 11.41 -4.49 16.09
N VAL A 344 12.49 -5.22 15.83
CA VAL A 344 13.19 -6.10 16.77
C VAL A 344 14.42 -5.43 17.40
N SER A 345 14.64 -4.14 17.13
CA SER A 345 15.76 -3.41 17.72
C SER A 345 15.67 -3.38 19.24
N PRO A 346 16.77 -3.69 19.93
CA PRO A 346 16.89 -3.41 21.35
C PRO A 346 16.78 -1.93 21.64
N SER A 347 16.26 -1.61 22.83
CA SER A 347 16.41 -0.28 23.39
C SER A 347 17.90 0.04 23.53
N LEU A 348 18.34 1.18 22.97
CA LEU A 348 19.71 1.67 23.15
C LEU A 348 20.08 1.89 24.62
N PHE A 349 19.10 1.91 25.52
CA PHE A 349 19.23 2.39 26.89
C PHE A 349 19.37 1.27 27.94
N ASP A 350 19.54 0.01 27.51
CA ASP A 350 19.70 -1.11 28.46
C ASP A 350 21.16 -1.19 28.96
N ILE A 351 21.43 -0.55 30.10
CA ILE A 351 22.77 -0.36 30.67
C ILE A 351 23.22 -1.50 31.60
N THR A 352 22.58 -2.67 31.56
CA THR A 352 22.84 -3.71 32.57
C THR A 352 23.59 -4.94 32.04
N MET A 353 24.83 -5.06 32.54
CA MET A 353 25.72 -6.24 32.67
C MET A 353 26.83 -6.45 31.61
N ALA A 354 27.89 -7.11 32.08
CA ALA A 354 29.09 -7.44 31.33
C ALA A 354 28.82 -8.50 30.25
N GLY A 355 29.02 -8.13 28.99
CA GLY A 355 29.00 -9.06 27.85
C GLY A 355 27.88 -8.79 26.84
N LEU A 356 28.02 -9.40 25.67
CA LEU A 356 27.05 -9.33 24.58
C LEU A 356 25.89 -10.31 24.85
N ILE A 357 24.68 -9.78 25.02
CA ILE A 357 23.46 -10.56 25.28
C ILE A 357 22.44 -10.28 24.17
N GLU A 358 21.61 -11.28 23.85
CA GLU A 358 20.50 -11.11 22.90
C GLU A 358 19.58 -9.95 23.29
N LYS A 359 19.14 -9.22 22.27
CA LYS A 359 18.25 -8.08 22.43
C LYS A 359 18.77 -6.96 23.36
N LYS A 360 20.09 -6.81 23.49
CA LYS A 360 20.74 -5.69 24.19
C LYS A 360 21.84 -5.07 23.32
N TRP A 361 22.13 -3.79 23.55
CA TRP A 361 23.28 -3.13 22.96
C TRP A 361 24.51 -3.26 23.85
N PHE A 362 25.65 -3.53 23.25
CA PHE A 362 26.93 -3.65 23.92
C PHE A 362 27.96 -2.69 23.30
N PHE A 363 28.52 -1.81 24.12
CA PHE A 363 29.62 -0.93 23.69
C PHE A 363 30.95 -1.66 23.86
N SER A 364 31.56 -2.03 22.73
CA SER A 364 32.86 -2.69 22.70
C SER A 364 33.98 -1.67 22.43
N LYS A 365 35.01 -1.75 23.26
CA LYS A 365 36.26 -0.99 23.12
C LYS A 365 37.29 -1.85 22.41
N HIS A 366 37.74 -1.42 21.24
CA HIS A 366 38.84 -2.08 20.53
C HIS A 366 40.14 -1.36 20.86
N LEU A 367 41.26 -2.08 20.91
CA LEU A 367 42.57 -1.54 21.30
C LEU A 367 42.58 -0.96 22.72
N SER A 368 43.63 -0.21 23.07
CA SER A 368 43.82 0.38 24.40
C SER A 368 42.63 1.27 24.79
N ASN A 369 42.13 1.10 26.02
CA ASN A 369 41.08 1.94 26.60
C ASN A 369 41.64 3.35 26.86
N ILE A 370 41.01 4.37 26.29
CA ILE A 370 41.41 5.79 26.41
C ILE A 370 40.42 6.58 27.28
N GLY A 371 39.57 5.88 28.04
CA GLY A 371 38.54 6.48 28.88
C GLY A 371 37.23 6.73 28.14
N GLU A 372 37.05 6.19 26.94
CA GLU A 372 35.79 6.33 26.21
C GLU A 372 34.64 5.60 26.91
N VAL A 373 33.46 6.22 26.91
CA VAL A 373 32.27 5.71 27.60
C VAL A 373 31.03 5.81 26.72
N TYR A 374 30.09 4.90 26.94
CA TYR A 374 28.73 4.99 26.42
C TYR A 374 27.77 5.29 27.57
N LYS A 375 26.88 6.27 27.39
CA LYS A 375 25.85 6.65 28.36
C LYS A 375 24.58 7.11 27.65
N THR A 376 23.49 7.23 28.40
CA THR A 376 22.25 7.82 27.90
C THR A 376 22.09 9.26 28.42
N THR A 377 21.44 10.12 27.65
CA THR A 377 21.10 11.48 28.07
C THR A 377 19.78 11.92 27.44
N ILE A 378 19.17 12.98 27.97
CA ILE A 378 17.95 13.55 27.41
C ILE A 378 18.32 14.80 26.60
N LEU A 379 18.11 14.76 25.29
CA LEU A 379 18.25 15.90 24.38
C LEU A 379 16.91 16.16 23.71
N ASN A 380 16.40 17.40 23.79
CA ASN A 380 15.11 17.78 23.21
C ASN A 380 13.94 16.87 23.65
N LYS A 381 13.94 16.40 24.91
CA LYS A 381 12.97 15.45 25.49
C LYS A 381 13.00 14.03 24.89
N GLU A 382 14.01 13.69 24.11
CA GLU A 382 14.29 12.31 23.69
C GLU A 382 15.46 11.76 24.51
N GLU A 383 15.32 10.53 25.00
CA GLU A 383 16.48 9.78 25.50
C GLU A 383 17.32 9.33 24.30
N ILE A 384 18.60 9.69 24.30
CA ILE A 384 19.56 9.36 23.23
C ILE A 384 20.80 8.69 23.82
N GLY A 385 21.46 7.86 23.02
CA GLY A 385 22.75 7.29 23.36
C GLY A 385 23.88 8.27 23.03
N VAL A 386 24.91 8.32 23.86
CA VAL A 386 26.10 9.15 23.65
C VAL A 386 27.35 8.34 23.91
N ILE A 387 28.22 8.27 22.92
CA ILE A 387 29.60 7.80 23.07
C ILE A 387 30.47 9.04 23.25
N GLU A 388 31.14 9.13 24.40
CA GLU A 388 32.02 10.26 24.74
C GLU A 388 33.47 9.82 24.80
N TYR A 389 34.32 10.62 24.18
CA TYR A 389 35.77 10.50 24.22
C TYR A 389 36.34 11.71 24.98
N PRO A 390 36.66 11.55 26.28
CA PRO A 390 37.11 12.67 27.11
C PRO A 390 38.57 13.09 26.85
N GLY A 391 39.37 12.23 26.23
CA GLY A 391 40.77 12.48 25.88
C GLY A 391 41.05 12.34 24.39
N ASN A 392 42.26 12.73 23.96
CA ASN A 392 42.67 12.64 22.56
C ASN A 392 42.56 11.21 22.04
N ILE A 393 42.09 11.06 20.81
CA ILE A 393 41.88 9.77 20.17
C ILE A 393 43.01 9.55 19.17
N PRO A 394 43.82 8.49 19.33
CA PRO A 394 44.88 8.19 18.38
C PRO A 394 44.31 7.61 17.09
N SER A 395 45.00 7.85 15.97
CA SER A 395 44.71 7.20 14.69
C SER A 395 44.62 5.67 14.82
N GLY A 396 43.64 5.07 14.14
CA GLY A 396 43.35 3.64 14.18
C GLY A 396 42.55 3.19 15.41
N LYS A 397 42.26 4.08 16.38
CA LYS A 397 41.38 3.73 17.51
C LYS A 397 39.99 3.38 16.98
N ALA A 398 39.48 2.22 17.40
CA ALA A 398 38.15 1.76 17.00
C ALA A 398 37.25 1.43 18.20
N ASN A 399 35.96 1.60 17.99
CA ASN A 399 34.89 1.19 18.90
C ASN A 399 33.73 0.62 18.09
N SER A 400 32.83 -0.10 18.76
CA SER A 400 31.59 -0.52 18.11
C SER A 400 30.45 -0.63 19.12
N MET A 401 29.28 -0.14 18.73
CA MET A 401 28.01 -0.57 19.33
C MET A 401 27.56 -1.84 18.65
N GLN A 402 27.27 -2.88 19.41
CA GLN A 402 26.94 -4.19 18.88
C GLN A 402 25.64 -4.71 19.47
N THR A 403 24.83 -5.41 18.67
CA THR A 403 23.69 -6.16 19.18
C THR A 403 23.49 -7.47 18.44
N LYS A 404 22.83 -8.41 19.12
CA LYS A 404 22.51 -9.75 18.63
C LYS A 404 21.00 -9.89 18.43
N VAL A 405 20.61 -10.28 17.22
CA VAL A 405 19.22 -10.54 16.82
C VAL A 405 19.04 -12.03 16.56
N PRO A 406 18.14 -12.73 17.28
CA PRO A 406 17.97 -14.18 17.12
C PRO A 406 17.32 -14.55 15.77
N LEU A 407 17.84 -15.59 15.11
CA LEU A 407 17.33 -16.11 13.83
C LEU A 407 16.80 -17.55 13.91
N ARG A 408 17.06 -18.27 15.01
CA ARG A 408 16.77 -19.72 15.20
C ARG A 408 15.34 -20.17 14.87
N ASN A 409 14.38 -19.26 14.95
CA ASN A 409 12.96 -19.56 14.73
C ASN A 409 12.43 -19.01 13.40
N LEU A 410 13.32 -18.46 12.56
CA LEU A 410 12.96 -17.92 11.25
C LEU A 410 13.28 -18.94 10.17
N ASN A 411 12.32 -19.19 9.28
CA ASN A 411 12.53 -20.05 8.11
C ASN A 411 13.24 -19.23 7.03
N MET A 412 14.54 -19.46 6.83
CA MET A 412 15.34 -18.72 5.86
C MET A 412 14.96 -19.01 4.41
N ASN A 413 14.16 -20.06 4.14
CA ASN A 413 13.57 -20.27 2.81
C ASN A 413 12.46 -19.26 2.47
N ASN A 414 11.91 -18.54 3.46
CA ASN A 414 11.05 -17.39 3.20
C ASN A 414 11.92 -16.15 2.94
N ILE A 415 11.73 -15.51 1.78
CA ILE A 415 12.45 -14.31 1.35
C ILE A 415 12.33 -13.13 2.34
N GLU A 416 11.20 -13.05 3.06
CA GLU A 416 10.97 -12.04 4.10
C GLU A 416 11.89 -12.26 5.32
N ASN A 417 12.34 -13.48 5.59
CA ASN A 417 13.24 -13.74 6.71
C ASN A 417 14.72 -13.55 6.36
N GLN A 418 15.04 -13.41 5.07
CA GLN A 418 16.43 -13.33 4.60
C GLN A 418 17.02 -11.94 4.83
N ASN A 419 16.19 -10.90 4.83
CA ASN A 419 16.69 -9.54 4.82
C ASN A 419 16.59 -8.91 6.20
N ILE A 420 17.67 -8.26 6.61
CA ILE A 420 17.68 -7.43 7.82
C ILE A 420 17.87 -5.99 7.39
N TYR A 421 16.88 -5.18 7.71
CA TYR A 421 16.96 -3.74 7.62
C TYR A 421 17.46 -3.19 8.96
N PHE A 422 18.48 -2.35 8.90
CA PHE A 422 19.02 -1.63 10.05
C PHE A 422 19.09 -0.14 9.74
N ALA A 423 18.48 0.67 10.60
CA ALA A 423 18.49 2.11 10.47
C ALA A 423 18.83 2.78 11.80
N GLN A 424 19.69 3.80 11.74
CA GLN A 424 20.24 4.46 12.93
C GLN A 424 20.42 5.95 12.66
N ASP A 425 19.93 6.79 13.57
CA ASP A 425 20.24 8.22 13.56
C ASP A 425 21.61 8.46 14.20
N ILE A 426 22.49 9.19 13.52
CA ILE A 426 23.86 9.46 13.96
C ILE A 426 24.25 10.90 13.68
N TRP A 427 24.89 11.54 14.65
CA TRP A 427 25.62 12.80 14.48
C TRP A 427 26.75 12.89 15.49
N GLY A 428 27.63 13.88 15.32
CA GLY A 428 28.70 14.10 16.27
C GLY A 428 28.95 15.55 16.61
N ASP A 429 29.74 15.73 17.65
CA ASP A 429 30.28 17.01 18.13
C ASP A 429 31.79 16.84 18.30
N GLY A 430 32.58 17.76 17.74
CA GLY A 430 34.02 17.63 17.52
C GLY A 430 34.40 17.34 16.06
N ASP A 431 35.64 16.91 15.82
CA ASP A 431 36.22 16.69 14.48
C ASP A 431 35.77 15.34 13.87
N ILE A 432 34.47 15.23 13.61
CA ILE A 432 33.79 14.01 13.15
C ILE A 432 34.26 13.57 11.75
N HIS A 433 34.87 14.47 10.97
CA HIS A 433 35.35 14.21 9.61
C HIS A 433 36.57 13.26 9.57
N LYS A 434 37.29 13.14 10.69
CA LYS A 434 38.39 12.19 10.87
C LYS A 434 37.91 10.83 11.39
N VAL A 435 36.61 10.60 11.45
CA VAL A 435 36.03 9.37 11.95
C VAL A 435 35.34 8.65 10.80
N LYS A 436 35.70 7.39 10.60
CA LYS A 436 34.99 6.46 9.73
C LYS A 436 33.87 5.80 10.51
N PHE A 437 32.69 5.81 9.92
CA PHE A 437 31.51 5.13 10.43
C PHE A 437 31.07 4.04 9.45
N SER A 438 30.72 2.86 9.95
CA SER A 438 30.05 1.84 9.14
C SER A 438 28.91 1.17 9.92
N LEU A 439 27.84 0.88 9.19
CA LEU A 439 26.81 -0.07 9.62
C LEU A 439 27.22 -1.43 9.09
N GLU A 440 27.46 -2.39 9.97
CA GLU A 440 27.87 -3.74 9.58
C GLU A 440 26.91 -4.80 10.09
N LEU A 441 26.78 -5.87 9.32
CA LEU A 441 25.96 -7.01 9.68
C LEU A 441 26.68 -8.33 9.35
N ARG A 442 26.52 -9.32 10.23
CA ARG A 442 27.03 -10.68 10.04
C ARG A 442 25.96 -11.71 10.41
N TYR A 443 25.67 -12.62 9.50
CA TYR A 443 24.83 -13.79 9.76
C TYR A 443 25.70 -14.90 10.34
N VAL A 444 25.41 -15.33 11.56
CA VAL A 444 26.24 -16.25 12.35
C VAL A 444 25.53 -17.59 12.50
N LYS A 445 26.23 -18.68 12.19
CA LYS A 445 25.76 -20.06 12.37
C LYS A 445 25.89 -20.52 13.81
N ALA A 446 25.22 -21.62 14.15
CA ALA A 446 25.29 -22.21 15.48
C ALA A 446 26.71 -22.64 15.89
N ASP A 447 27.57 -22.96 14.91
CA ASP A 447 28.99 -23.28 15.11
C ASP A 447 29.89 -22.05 15.36
N GLY A 448 29.33 -20.83 15.33
CA GLY A 448 30.04 -19.57 15.54
C GLY A 448 30.71 -18.98 14.30
N SER A 449 30.77 -19.69 13.18
CA SER A 449 31.24 -19.12 11.91
C SER A 449 30.14 -18.31 11.22
N TYR A 450 30.53 -17.33 10.39
CA TYR A 450 29.59 -16.38 9.80
C TYR A 450 29.75 -16.29 8.28
N ASP A 451 28.67 -15.89 7.60
CA ASP A 451 28.51 -15.97 6.14
C ASP A 451 29.29 -14.88 5.35
N GLY A 452 29.86 -13.92 6.08
CA GLY A 452 30.54 -12.76 5.55
C GLY A 452 30.15 -11.51 6.33
N THR A 453 30.86 -10.40 6.09
CA THR A 453 30.50 -9.10 6.68
C THR A 453 29.88 -8.21 5.61
N HIS A 454 28.63 -7.82 5.83
CA HIS A 454 27.99 -6.74 5.08
C HIS A 454 28.48 -5.44 5.68
N VAL A 455 29.12 -4.58 4.89
CA VAL A 455 29.66 -3.30 5.36
C VAL A 455 29.03 -2.18 4.53
N ASN A 456 28.34 -1.27 5.20
CA ASN A 456 27.85 -0.02 4.61
C ASN A 456 28.57 1.15 5.28
N GLU A 457 29.53 1.75 4.58
CA GLU A 457 30.25 2.93 5.06
C GLU A 457 29.37 4.17 4.92
N ILE A 458 29.29 4.98 5.97
CA ILE A 458 28.36 6.10 6.07
C ILE A 458 29.09 7.40 6.43
N LYS A 459 28.64 8.51 5.84
CA LYS A 459 29.25 9.84 6.01
C LYS A 459 28.49 10.64 7.06
N VAL A 460 28.95 10.59 8.30
CA VAL A 460 28.35 11.31 9.44
C VAL A 460 28.82 12.76 9.45
N SER A 461 27.94 13.67 9.89
CA SER A 461 28.23 15.09 10.09
C SER A 461 27.83 15.53 11.50
N ASN A 462 27.95 16.83 11.76
CA ASN A 462 27.45 17.44 13.00
C ASN A 462 25.92 17.60 13.04
N LYS A 463 25.23 17.35 11.93
CA LYS A 463 23.76 17.30 11.86
C LYS A 463 23.27 15.87 12.01
N ARG A 464 22.17 15.68 12.75
CA ARG A 464 21.45 14.41 12.87
C ARG A 464 21.01 13.94 11.48
N MET A 465 21.47 12.76 11.10
CA MET A 465 21.10 12.10 9.85
C MET A 465 20.75 10.64 10.13
N ARG A 466 19.79 10.10 9.37
CA ARG A 466 19.44 8.68 9.39
C ARG A 466 20.28 7.98 8.35
N PHE A 467 20.89 6.90 8.79
CA PHE A 467 21.57 5.97 7.92
C PHE A 467 20.82 4.66 7.93
N GLU A 468 20.74 4.05 6.75
CA GLU A 468 19.98 2.83 6.52
C GLU A 468 20.90 1.81 5.85
N SER A 469 20.72 0.54 6.19
CA SER A 469 21.42 -0.58 5.60
C SER A 469 20.46 -1.75 5.46
N ILE A 470 20.48 -2.39 4.29
CA ILE A 470 19.79 -3.66 4.07
C ILE A 470 20.88 -4.70 3.85
N SER A 471 20.80 -5.79 4.59
CA SER A 471 21.70 -6.93 4.44
C SER A 471 20.88 -8.17 4.14
N THR A 472 21.43 -9.01 3.26
CA THR A 472 20.90 -10.32 2.85
C THR A 472 22.04 -11.31 2.98
N PRO A 473 21.86 -12.51 3.55
CA PRO A 473 22.94 -13.48 3.66
C PRO A 473 23.48 -13.83 2.27
N PHE A 474 24.79 -14.04 2.17
CA PHE A 474 25.46 -14.48 0.95
C PHE A 474 25.11 -15.93 0.56
N LYS A 475 24.67 -16.73 1.54
CA LYS A 475 24.25 -18.12 1.38
C LYS A 475 22.85 -18.34 1.93
N LEU A 476 22.04 -19.08 1.18
CA LEU A 476 20.73 -19.50 1.61
C LEU A 476 20.85 -20.74 2.53
N MET A 477 20.89 -20.50 3.83
CA MET A 477 20.92 -21.53 4.87
C MET A 477 20.40 -20.97 6.21
N ASP A 478 20.17 -21.84 7.19
CA ASP A 478 19.71 -21.42 8.52
C ASP A 478 20.85 -20.84 9.37
N PHE A 479 20.56 -19.75 10.06
CA PHE A 479 21.49 -19.04 10.94
C PHE A 479 20.98 -19.05 12.38
N ASP A 480 21.92 -18.97 13.32
CA ASP A 480 21.62 -18.89 14.75
C ASP A 480 21.14 -17.48 15.11
N HIS A 481 21.87 -16.48 14.65
CA HIS A 481 21.62 -15.07 14.94
C HIS A 481 22.29 -14.17 13.90
N ALA A 482 21.86 -12.91 13.84
CA ALA A 482 22.59 -11.84 13.18
C ALA A 482 23.27 -10.96 14.22
N MET A 483 24.52 -10.59 13.94
CA MET A 483 25.27 -9.59 14.65
C MET A 483 25.22 -8.28 13.89
N ILE A 484 24.78 -7.22 14.55
CA ILE A 484 24.67 -5.87 13.99
C ILE A 484 25.67 -4.97 14.70
N TYR A 485 26.39 -4.17 13.93
CA TYR A 485 27.42 -3.27 14.42
C TYR A 485 27.18 -1.86 13.87
N LEU A 486 27.30 -0.86 14.74
CA LEU A 486 27.77 0.46 14.34
C LEU A 486 29.24 0.54 14.70
N ARG A 487 30.13 0.57 13.71
CA ARG A 487 31.56 0.74 13.91
C ARG A 487 31.96 2.20 13.78
N ILE A 488 32.95 2.55 14.59
CA ILE A 488 33.54 3.88 14.69
C ILE A 488 35.05 3.68 14.71
N GLU A 489 35.76 4.31 13.77
CA GLU A 489 37.22 4.20 13.65
C GLU A 489 37.83 5.59 13.39
N ALA A 490 38.83 5.97 14.17
CA ALA A 490 39.59 7.20 13.95
C ALA A 490 40.56 7.00 12.78
N LEU A 491 40.40 7.78 11.71
CA LEU A 491 41.28 7.76 10.53
C LEU A 491 42.58 8.53 10.74
N ASP A 492 42.59 9.44 11.72
CA ASP A 492 43.74 10.28 12.10
C ASP A 492 43.62 10.60 13.60
N ASN A 493 44.61 11.29 14.17
CA ASN A 493 44.56 11.79 15.53
C ASN A 493 43.47 12.87 15.68
N ILE A 494 42.59 12.69 16.67
CA ILE A 494 41.46 13.57 16.96
C ILE A 494 41.66 14.20 18.33
N ALA A 495 41.59 15.54 18.39
CA ALA A 495 41.64 16.27 19.64
C ALA A 495 40.34 16.08 20.44
N ALA A 496 40.44 15.98 21.77
CA ALA A 496 39.28 15.96 22.63
C ALA A 496 38.58 17.33 22.74
N PRO A 497 37.28 17.36 23.08
CA PRO A 497 36.38 16.19 23.21
C PRO A 497 35.75 15.82 21.86
N LEU A 498 35.50 14.52 21.66
CA LEU A 498 34.62 14.03 20.59
C LEU A 498 33.40 13.36 21.22
N LYS A 499 32.21 13.65 20.70
CA LYS A 499 30.98 12.95 21.06
C LYS A 499 30.30 12.42 19.81
N VAL A 500 29.80 11.19 19.89
CA VAL A 500 28.93 10.59 18.88
C VAL A 500 27.59 10.33 19.53
N PHE A 501 26.53 10.87 18.93
CA PHE A 501 25.18 10.75 19.42
C PHE A 501 24.39 9.77 18.55
N LEU A 502 23.57 8.95 19.21
CA LEU A 502 22.80 7.88 18.62
C LEU A 502 21.32 8.07 19.00
N GLY A 503 20.46 8.31 18.01
CA GLY A 503 18.99 8.28 18.21
C GLY A 503 18.46 6.84 18.30
N LYS A 504 17.16 6.61 18.44
CA LYS A 504 16.63 5.23 18.53
C LYS A 504 16.87 4.42 17.25
N PRO A 505 17.35 3.16 17.33
CA PRO A 505 17.55 2.33 16.16
C PRO A 505 16.24 1.69 15.70
N VAL A 506 16.24 1.30 14.43
CA VAL A 506 15.24 0.39 13.87
C VAL A 506 15.98 -0.80 13.30
N ILE A 507 15.58 -2.00 13.73
CA ILE A 507 16.04 -3.25 13.16
C ILE A 507 14.80 -4.06 12.86
N SER A 508 14.64 -4.54 11.63
CA SER A 508 13.52 -5.39 11.25
C SER A 508 13.97 -6.54 10.37
N PHE A 509 13.23 -7.64 10.47
CA PHE A 509 13.23 -8.68 9.43
C PHE A 509 12.37 -8.22 8.29
N GLY A 510 12.55 -8.78 7.10
CA GLY A 510 11.76 -8.42 5.94
C GLY A 510 12.19 -7.07 5.42
N VAL A 511 12.68 -7.09 4.19
CA VAL A 511 12.33 -5.99 3.32
C VAL A 511 10.94 -6.36 2.79
N PRO A 512 10.00 -5.41 2.69
CA PRO A 512 8.68 -5.69 2.16
C PRO A 512 8.71 -6.54 0.90
N LYS A 513 7.68 -7.37 0.71
CA LYS A 513 7.44 -8.06 -0.56
C LYS A 513 7.56 -7.13 -1.78
N ALA A 514 7.24 -5.83 -1.64
CA ALA A 514 7.36 -4.81 -2.69
C ALA A 514 8.78 -4.22 -2.90
N ASP A 515 9.63 -4.22 -1.87
CA ASP A 515 11.03 -3.76 -1.97
C ASP A 515 11.99 -4.94 -2.27
N LEU A 516 11.49 -6.20 -2.20
CA LEU A 516 12.17 -7.44 -2.62
C LEU A 516 11.50 -8.17 -3.78
N THR A 517 10.53 -7.59 -4.49
CA THR A 517 10.11 -8.17 -5.76
C THR A 517 11.08 -7.69 -6.85
N PRO A 518 11.97 -8.55 -7.40
CA PRO A 518 11.94 -8.67 -8.86
C PRO A 518 10.49 -8.98 -9.22
N ILE A 519 9.93 -8.30 -10.21
CA ILE A 519 8.65 -8.71 -10.78
C ILE A 519 8.74 -10.21 -11.07
N GLN A 520 8.11 -11.03 -10.23
CA GLN A 520 7.97 -12.45 -10.47
C GLN A 520 6.74 -12.59 -11.35
N GLU A 521 6.86 -12.19 -12.61
CA GLU A 521 5.99 -12.77 -13.61
C GLU A 521 6.44 -14.21 -13.79
N THR A 522 5.50 -15.13 -13.55
CA THR A 522 5.42 -16.41 -14.26
C THR A 522 5.97 -16.18 -15.65
N VAL A 523 6.92 -17.00 -16.13
CA VAL A 523 7.56 -16.84 -17.45
C VAL A 523 6.49 -16.66 -18.52
N ASN A 524 6.14 -15.40 -18.75
CA ASN A 524 5.24 -14.95 -19.77
C ASN A 524 6.19 -14.34 -20.78
N ARG A 525 6.32 -15.01 -21.91
CA ARG A 525 7.36 -14.73 -22.91
C ARG A 525 7.18 -13.37 -23.62
N ASP A 526 6.35 -12.48 -23.05
CA ASP A 526 5.93 -11.18 -23.56
C ASP A 526 6.17 -9.99 -22.60
N SER A 527 6.74 -10.20 -21.41
CA SER A 527 7.02 -9.09 -20.48
C SER A 527 8.16 -8.20 -20.98
N GLY A 528 7.97 -6.88 -20.89
CA GLY A 528 8.94 -5.85 -21.31
C GLY A 528 10.26 -5.86 -20.54
N GLU A 529 10.41 -6.74 -19.55
CA GLU A 529 11.57 -6.80 -18.67
C GLU A 529 12.22 -8.18 -18.70
N ILE A 530 13.55 -8.19 -18.80
CA ILE A 530 14.34 -9.39 -19.02
C ILE A 530 15.52 -9.38 -18.06
N ARG A 531 15.80 -10.53 -17.42
CA ARG A 531 17.07 -10.75 -16.70
C ARG A 531 17.79 -11.94 -17.29
N VAL A 532 19.01 -11.73 -17.76
CA VAL A 532 19.82 -12.75 -18.44
C VAL A 532 21.28 -12.67 -17.99
N SER A 533 21.93 -13.83 -17.92
CA SER A 533 23.38 -13.90 -17.74
C SER A 533 24.09 -13.67 -19.06
N LEU A 534 25.27 -13.07 -18.98
CA LEU A 534 26.17 -12.82 -20.08
C LEU A 534 27.40 -13.70 -19.98
N ASP A 535 27.92 -14.09 -21.13
CA ASP A 535 29.18 -14.80 -21.25
C ASP A 535 30.28 -13.83 -21.65
N ALA A 536 31.20 -13.56 -20.73
CA ALA A 536 32.45 -12.91 -21.05
C ALA A 536 33.27 -13.82 -21.99
N VAL A 537 34.05 -13.21 -22.89
CA VAL A 537 35.04 -13.94 -23.72
C VAL A 537 36.06 -14.68 -22.85
N VAL A 538 36.32 -14.18 -21.63
CA VAL A 538 37.14 -14.87 -20.62
C VAL A 538 36.21 -15.66 -19.70
N PRO A 539 36.42 -16.98 -19.52
CA PRO A 539 35.60 -17.79 -18.63
C PRO A 539 35.57 -17.29 -17.18
N LEU A 540 34.46 -17.55 -16.48
CA LEU A 540 34.32 -17.26 -15.06
C LEU A 540 35.42 -17.95 -14.25
N GLY A 541 36.08 -17.22 -13.35
CA GLY A 541 37.18 -17.73 -12.55
C GLY A 541 38.55 -17.67 -13.23
N GLU A 542 38.63 -17.29 -14.50
CA GLU A 542 39.90 -17.04 -15.19
C GLU A 542 40.30 -15.56 -15.14
N SER A 543 41.61 -15.32 -15.10
CA SER A 543 42.15 -13.97 -15.05
C SER A 543 42.03 -13.27 -16.40
N TRP A 544 41.56 -12.03 -16.36
CA TRP A 544 41.48 -11.19 -17.55
C TRP A 544 42.88 -10.79 -18.04
N PRO A 545 43.12 -10.77 -19.35
CA PRO A 545 44.32 -10.18 -19.92
C PRO A 545 44.38 -8.68 -19.59
N LEU A 546 45.57 -8.23 -19.18
CA LEU A 546 45.82 -6.83 -18.83
C LEU A 546 45.53 -5.90 -20.01
N LYS A 547 44.95 -4.73 -19.71
CA LYS A 547 44.68 -3.66 -20.68
C LYS A 547 44.04 -4.12 -21.98
N THR A 548 43.14 -5.09 -21.87
CA THR A 548 42.41 -5.65 -23.00
C THR A 548 40.91 -5.53 -22.72
N TRP A 549 40.13 -5.17 -23.75
CA TRP A 549 38.69 -5.13 -23.66
C TRP A 549 38.11 -6.54 -23.71
N ILE A 550 37.31 -6.90 -22.71
CA ILE A 550 36.61 -8.18 -22.61
C ILE A 550 35.16 -7.96 -22.97
N ASN A 551 34.74 -8.56 -24.08
CA ASN A 551 33.37 -8.43 -24.57
C ASN A 551 32.46 -9.44 -23.87
N TYR A 552 31.22 -9.02 -23.66
CA TYR A 552 30.15 -9.89 -23.18
C TYR A 552 29.21 -10.26 -24.32
N THR A 553 28.78 -11.52 -24.32
CA THR A 553 27.86 -12.10 -25.30
C THR A 553 26.61 -12.62 -24.61
N LEU A 554 25.46 -12.50 -25.28
CA LEU A 554 24.21 -13.10 -24.83
C LEU A 554 24.00 -14.43 -25.57
N ASN A 555 24.00 -15.54 -24.84
CA ASN A 555 23.86 -16.86 -25.44
C ASN A 555 22.40 -17.26 -25.66
N ALA A 556 22.08 -17.71 -26.89
CA ALA A 556 20.85 -18.39 -27.30
C ALA A 556 19.55 -17.84 -26.66
N PHE A 557 19.35 -16.52 -26.71
CA PHE A 557 18.20 -15.84 -26.12
C PHE A 557 17.49 -14.97 -27.16
N GLU A 558 16.17 -15.08 -27.23
CA GLU A 558 15.32 -14.19 -28.02
C GLU A 558 13.95 -14.06 -27.35
N ASN A 559 13.42 -12.83 -27.32
CA ASN A 559 12.04 -12.55 -26.93
C ASN A 559 11.39 -11.51 -27.85
N ALA A 560 10.30 -10.87 -27.43
CA ALA A 560 9.63 -9.82 -28.19
C ALA A 560 10.52 -8.59 -28.46
N TYR A 561 11.46 -8.25 -27.56
CA TYR A 561 12.15 -6.95 -27.52
C TYR A 561 13.63 -7.02 -27.89
N ILE A 562 14.32 -8.12 -27.60
CA ILE A 562 15.74 -8.31 -27.94
C ILE A 562 16.02 -9.76 -28.40
N LYS A 563 17.12 -9.95 -29.11
CA LYS A 563 17.67 -11.26 -29.46
C LYS A 563 19.19 -11.26 -29.35
N ASN A 564 19.79 -12.43 -29.24
CA ASN A 564 21.23 -12.60 -29.30
C ASN A 564 21.80 -12.08 -30.64
N SER A 565 23.07 -11.67 -30.61
CA SER A 565 23.79 -11.18 -31.79
C SER A 565 25.15 -11.85 -31.89
N ASN A 566 25.59 -12.16 -33.11
CA ASN A 566 26.91 -12.75 -33.36
C ASN A 566 28.05 -11.73 -33.27
N ASN A 567 27.74 -10.44 -33.29
CA ASN A 567 28.72 -9.37 -33.34
C ASN A 567 28.40 -8.20 -32.39
N ALA A 568 27.51 -8.42 -31.42
CA ALA A 568 27.17 -7.49 -30.35
C ALA A 568 26.71 -8.31 -29.12
N THR A 569 26.46 -7.66 -27.99
CA THR A 569 25.90 -8.36 -26.83
C THR A 569 24.45 -8.77 -27.11
N PHE A 570 23.61 -7.87 -27.63
CA PHE A 570 22.27 -8.20 -28.14
C PHE A 570 21.81 -7.21 -29.23
N GLU A 571 20.78 -7.59 -29.98
CA GLU A 571 20.10 -6.77 -30.99
C GLU A 571 18.66 -6.51 -30.58
N VAL A 572 18.19 -5.28 -30.81
CA VAL A 572 16.84 -4.81 -30.48
C VAL A 572 15.84 -5.20 -31.56
N LYS A 573 14.64 -5.65 -31.16
CA LYS A 573 13.55 -6.08 -32.06
C LYS A 573 12.41 -5.07 -32.19
N VAL A 574 12.30 -4.11 -31.26
CA VAL A 574 11.26 -3.07 -31.22
C VAL A 574 11.92 -1.73 -30.88
N GLY A 575 11.52 -0.64 -31.53
CA GLY A 575 12.07 0.68 -31.23
C GLY A 575 11.44 1.27 -29.96
N GLY A 576 12.25 1.88 -29.07
CA GLY A 576 11.79 2.54 -27.85
C GLY A 576 12.91 2.72 -26.82
N TYR A 577 12.55 3.04 -25.57
CA TYR A 577 13.55 3.21 -24.51
C TYR A 577 13.89 1.87 -23.86
N TYR A 578 15.17 1.65 -23.59
CA TYR A 578 15.70 0.45 -22.94
C TYR A 578 16.54 0.84 -21.73
N SER A 579 16.13 0.40 -20.55
CA SER A 579 16.94 0.45 -19.33
C SER A 579 17.77 -0.82 -19.21
N ILE A 580 19.09 -0.70 -19.27
CA ILE A 580 20.05 -1.80 -19.24
C ILE A 580 20.87 -1.67 -17.96
N ASN A 581 20.72 -2.64 -17.06
CA ASN A 581 21.37 -2.66 -15.75
C ASN A 581 22.30 -3.88 -15.69
N PHE A 582 23.61 -3.65 -15.72
CA PHE A 582 24.65 -4.65 -15.61
C PHE A 582 25.09 -4.83 -14.16
N ASN A 583 25.33 -6.08 -13.76
CA ASN A 583 25.91 -6.44 -12.48
C ASN A 583 26.93 -7.56 -12.65
N SER A 584 28.12 -7.41 -12.07
CA SER A 584 29.17 -8.44 -12.02
C SER A 584 30.08 -8.27 -10.79
N HIS A 585 30.84 -9.31 -10.44
CA HIS A 585 31.67 -9.37 -9.23
C HIS A 585 33.11 -9.75 -9.57
N PHE A 586 34.06 -8.98 -9.05
CA PHE A 586 35.48 -9.10 -9.40
C PHE A 586 36.40 -9.24 -8.19
N ASP A 587 37.39 -10.13 -8.31
CA ASP A 587 38.52 -10.32 -7.39
C ASP A 587 39.77 -9.78 -8.10
N VAL A 588 40.40 -8.76 -7.52
CA VAL A 588 41.68 -8.20 -7.97
C VAL A 588 42.77 -8.64 -7.02
N LYS A 589 43.92 -9.06 -7.56
CA LYS A 589 45.10 -9.43 -6.79
C LYS A 589 46.39 -8.90 -7.40
N GLY A 590 47.34 -8.45 -6.59
CA GLY A 590 48.66 -8.02 -7.02
C GLY A 590 48.68 -6.78 -7.93
N SER A 591 47.65 -5.94 -7.86
CA SER A 591 47.46 -4.75 -8.70
C SER A 591 48.25 -3.53 -8.20
N GLY A 592 48.11 -2.37 -8.86
CA GLY A 592 48.68 -1.11 -8.39
C GLY A 592 49.98 -0.69 -9.08
N SER A 593 50.08 -0.89 -10.40
CA SER A 593 51.20 -0.33 -11.16
C SER A 593 51.21 1.21 -11.06
N PRO A 594 52.35 1.86 -10.75
CA PRO A 594 52.44 3.33 -10.67
C PRO A 594 52.11 4.07 -11.99
N SER A 595 52.05 3.34 -13.11
CA SER A 595 51.74 3.86 -14.45
C SER A 595 50.36 3.46 -14.96
N ALA A 596 49.47 3.01 -14.07
CA ALA A 596 48.08 2.67 -14.39
C ALA A 596 47.10 3.42 -13.48
N PHE A 597 45.83 3.42 -13.86
CA PHE A 597 44.78 4.14 -13.12
C PHE A 597 44.15 3.33 -11.98
N GLY A 598 44.38 2.01 -11.91
CA GLY A 598 43.87 1.19 -10.81
C GLY A 598 42.35 1.07 -10.80
N ARG A 599 41.74 0.78 -11.97
CA ARG A 599 40.28 0.77 -12.13
C ARG A 599 39.77 -0.30 -13.09
N LEU A 600 38.53 -0.72 -12.89
CA LEU A 600 37.73 -1.44 -13.88
C LEU A 600 36.81 -0.45 -14.59
N VAL A 601 36.79 -0.51 -15.92
CA VAL A 601 35.88 0.26 -16.77
C VAL A 601 34.89 -0.70 -17.42
N VAL A 602 33.59 -0.43 -17.31
CA VAL A 602 32.54 -1.13 -18.07
C VAL A 602 31.87 -0.16 -19.02
N ASP A 603 31.74 -0.58 -20.26
CA ASP A 603 31.19 0.21 -21.36
C ASP A 603 29.92 -0.48 -21.87
N ILE A 604 28.81 0.28 -21.95
CA ILE A 604 27.50 -0.19 -22.41
C ILE A 604 26.96 0.85 -23.38
N GLY A 605 26.86 0.49 -24.66
CA GLY A 605 26.54 1.50 -25.67
C GLY A 605 26.28 1.00 -27.06
N LYS A 606 26.09 1.96 -27.98
CA LYS A 606 25.77 1.72 -29.40
C LYS A 606 26.99 1.75 -30.31
N THR A 607 28.11 2.28 -29.83
CA THR A 607 29.28 2.61 -30.67
C THR A 607 30.14 1.40 -31.06
N GLY A 608 29.61 0.19 -30.91
CA GLY A 608 30.37 -1.02 -31.15
C GLY A 608 31.40 -1.28 -30.05
N PHE A 609 32.38 -2.13 -30.36
CA PHE A 609 33.55 -2.32 -29.50
C PHE A 609 34.66 -1.29 -29.83
N ALA A 610 34.31 -0.06 -30.23
CA ALA A 610 35.24 1.06 -30.40
C ALA A 610 35.22 1.96 -29.16
N ALA A 611 36.37 2.43 -28.68
CA ALA A 611 36.46 3.15 -27.40
C ALA A 611 35.64 4.46 -27.40
N ASN A 612 34.61 4.54 -26.54
CA ASN A 612 33.83 5.76 -26.31
C ASN A 612 33.85 6.10 -24.81
N THR A 613 34.10 7.35 -24.46
CA THR A 613 34.17 7.79 -23.06
C THR A 613 32.81 8.12 -22.45
N ALA A 614 31.79 8.42 -23.27
CA ALA A 614 30.46 8.80 -22.81
C ALA A 614 29.61 7.61 -22.31
N GLU A 615 30.01 6.38 -22.64
CA GLU A 615 29.25 5.14 -22.37
C GLU A 615 29.86 4.34 -21.18
N ARG A 616 30.87 4.90 -20.50
CA ARG A 616 31.68 4.23 -19.47
C ARG A 616 31.17 4.43 -18.06
N ASN A 617 31.17 3.34 -17.31
CA ASN A 617 31.10 3.30 -15.86
C ASN A 617 32.48 2.89 -15.33
N ILE A 618 32.91 3.48 -14.22
CA ILE A 618 34.24 3.27 -13.67
C ILE A 618 34.12 2.86 -12.19
N CYS A 619 34.78 1.77 -11.83
CA CYS A 619 34.98 1.37 -10.45
C CYS A 619 36.48 1.35 -10.14
N TYR A 620 36.91 2.14 -9.17
CA TYR A 620 38.29 2.09 -8.66
C TYR A 620 38.37 1.01 -7.59
N TYR A 621 39.36 0.12 -7.73
CA TYR A 621 39.65 -0.93 -6.74
C TYR A 621 40.85 -0.54 -5.89
N ARG A 622 40.98 -1.14 -4.70
CA ARG A 622 42.08 -0.89 -3.77
C ARG A 622 43.28 -1.79 -4.08
N PRO A 623 44.43 -1.24 -4.49
CA PRO A 623 45.62 -2.06 -4.68
C PRO A 623 46.23 -2.52 -3.33
N PRO A 624 46.95 -3.66 -3.30
CA PRO A 624 47.15 -4.58 -4.42
C PRO A 624 45.97 -5.53 -4.63
N ASP A 625 45.16 -5.78 -3.61
CA ASP A 625 44.10 -6.79 -3.62
C ASP A 625 42.74 -6.18 -3.21
N ASP A 626 41.68 -6.52 -3.94
CA ASP A 626 40.32 -6.05 -3.64
C ASP A 626 39.24 -7.03 -4.13
N ARG A 627 38.06 -6.94 -3.54
CA ARG A 627 36.84 -7.62 -4.00
C ARG A 627 35.69 -6.64 -4.06
N PHE A 628 35.14 -6.47 -5.26
CA PHE A 628 34.12 -5.46 -5.48
C PHE A 628 33.08 -5.93 -6.50
N SER A 629 31.94 -5.24 -6.48
CA SER A 629 30.86 -5.43 -7.44
C SER A 629 30.83 -4.24 -8.38
N MET A 630 30.63 -4.51 -9.68
CA MET A 630 30.43 -3.48 -10.69
C MET A 630 28.97 -3.44 -11.08
N GLN A 631 28.35 -2.28 -10.89
CA GLN A 631 26.99 -1.99 -11.32
C GLN A 631 27.02 -0.85 -12.32
N ALA A 632 26.30 -1.01 -13.44
CA ALA A 632 26.19 0.01 -14.47
C ALA A 632 24.76 0.04 -15.00
N SER A 633 24.15 1.22 -15.02
CA SER A 633 22.78 1.42 -15.47
C SER A 633 22.74 2.46 -16.59
N HIS A 634 22.12 2.10 -17.71
CA HIS A 634 21.99 2.97 -18.88
C HIS A 634 20.56 2.98 -19.38
N LEU A 635 20.02 4.17 -19.63
CA LEU A 635 18.75 4.34 -20.33
C LEU A 635 19.05 4.84 -21.75
N LEU A 636 18.76 4.02 -22.75
CA LEU A 636 19.04 4.32 -24.15
C LEU A 636 17.75 4.26 -24.96
N TYR A 637 17.50 5.27 -25.80
CA TYR A 637 16.53 5.11 -26.88
C TYR A 637 17.17 4.25 -27.97
N LEU A 638 16.51 3.17 -28.39
CA LEU A 638 17.01 2.25 -29.41
C LEU A 638 15.99 2.07 -30.52
N GLU A 639 16.45 2.08 -31.78
CA GLU A 639 15.63 1.72 -32.93
C GLU A 639 15.63 0.21 -33.17
N LYS A 640 14.60 -0.29 -33.86
CA LYS A 640 14.53 -1.70 -34.25
C LYS A 640 15.74 -2.07 -35.11
N GLY A 641 16.47 -3.11 -34.70
CA GLY A 641 17.69 -3.58 -35.35
C GLY A 641 18.98 -2.96 -34.81
N GLU A 642 18.90 -1.96 -33.91
CA GLU A 642 20.10 -1.44 -33.25
C GLU A 642 20.71 -2.47 -32.31
N LYS A 643 22.04 -2.37 -32.16
CA LYS A 643 22.86 -3.32 -31.42
C LYS A 643 23.46 -2.66 -30.20
N ILE A 644 23.48 -3.42 -29.10
CA ILE A 644 24.10 -3.02 -27.84
C ILE A 644 25.35 -3.85 -27.60
N TYR A 645 26.39 -3.15 -27.15
CA TYR A 645 27.71 -3.68 -26.89
C TYR A 645 28.05 -3.47 -25.42
N ILE A 646 28.37 -4.56 -24.71
CA ILE A 646 28.79 -4.56 -23.32
C ILE A 646 30.20 -5.14 -23.24
N ARG A 647 31.11 -4.44 -22.57
CA ARG A 647 32.49 -4.89 -22.39
C ARG A 647 33.13 -4.29 -21.15
N GLY A 648 34.10 -5.00 -20.59
CA GLY A 648 34.92 -4.52 -19.48
C GLY A 648 36.38 -4.28 -19.87
N PHE A 649 37.09 -3.43 -19.13
CA PHE A 649 38.51 -3.16 -19.31
C PHE A 649 39.20 -3.00 -17.96
N TYR A 650 40.18 -3.86 -17.71
CA TYR A 650 41.02 -3.81 -16.54
C TYR A 650 42.21 -2.86 -16.78
N ASP A 651 42.17 -1.68 -16.14
CA ASP A 651 43.15 -0.61 -16.32
C ASP A 651 44.28 -0.70 -15.27
N ASP A 652 45.05 -1.79 -15.35
CA ASP A 652 46.32 -2.00 -14.64
C ASP A 652 47.42 -2.51 -15.58
N ASN A 653 48.69 -2.32 -15.21
CA ASN A 653 49.82 -2.97 -15.90
C ASN A 653 50.32 -4.22 -15.15
N GLN A 654 49.78 -4.53 -13.98
CA GLN A 654 50.16 -5.69 -13.18
C GLN A 654 48.96 -6.26 -12.42
N GLY A 655 49.11 -7.46 -11.90
CA GLY A 655 48.07 -8.15 -11.14
C GLY A 655 47.09 -8.93 -12.01
N THR A 656 46.08 -9.49 -11.36
CA THR A 656 45.03 -10.28 -11.99
C THR A 656 43.67 -9.74 -11.58
N LEU A 657 42.79 -9.52 -12.54
CA LEU A 657 41.36 -9.32 -12.33
C LEU A 657 40.64 -10.61 -12.72
N THR A 658 39.82 -11.17 -11.83
CA THR A 658 39.05 -12.38 -12.11
C THR A 658 37.58 -12.13 -11.78
N GLU A 659 36.68 -12.44 -12.72
CA GLU A 659 35.25 -12.46 -12.43
C GLU A 659 34.94 -13.71 -11.57
N TYR A 660 34.22 -13.55 -10.46
CA TYR A 660 34.02 -14.62 -9.48
C TYR A 660 32.57 -14.71 -8.99
N ARG A 661 32.21 -15.85 -8.35
CA ARG A 661 30.86 -16.26 -7.91
C ARG A 661 29.89 -16.66 -9.03
N GLU A 662 29.59 -15.75 -9.95
CA GLU A 662 28.60 -15.96 -11.01
C GLU A 662 28.96 -15.17 -12.27
N LYS A 663 28.39 -15.57 -13.40
CA LYS A 663 28.50 -14.81 -14.65
C LYS A 663 27.82 -13.45 -14.49
N ALA A 664 28.38 -12.42 -15.11
CA ALA A 664 27.75 -11.12 -15.21
C ALA A 664 26.29 -11.27 -15.66
N SER A 665 25.43 -10.42 -15.13
CA SER A 665 24.02 -10.41 -15.50
C SER A 665 23.61 -9.03 -15.95
N ILE A 666 22.63 -8.99 -16.86
CA ILE A 666 21.93 -7.78 -17.24
C ILE A 666 20.44 -7.91 -16.98
N ARG A 667 19.86 -6.80 -16.51
CA ARG A 667 18.42 -6.56 -16.52
C ARG A 667 18.12 -5.54 -17.61
N VAL A 668 17.40 -5.96 -18.64
CA VAL A 668 16.98 -5.13 -19.77
C VAL A 668 15.47 -4.91 -19.69
N THR A 669 15.05 -3.66 -19.53
CA THR A 669 13.64 -3.26 -19.50
C THR A 669 13.34 -2.37 -20.70
N TYR A 670 12.49 -2.85 -21.61
CA TYR A 670 11.81 -2.02 -22.59
C TYR A 670 10.76 -1.15 -21.87
N VAL A 671 10.99 0.15 -21.90
CA VAL A 671 10.11 1.17 -21.33
C VAL A 671 9.18 1.63 -22.44
N ARG A 672 7.88 1.36 -22.26
CA ARG A 672 6.82 1.72 -23.23
C ARG A 672 6.64 3.23 -23.36
#